data_AF-A0A2W3Z7T0-F1
#
_entry.id   AF-A0A2W3Z7T0-F1
#
_cell.length_a   1.000
_cell.length_b   1.000
_cell.length_c   1.000
_cell.angle_alpha   90.00
_cell.angle_beta   90.00
_cell.angle_gamma   90.00
#
_symmetry.space_group_name_H-M   'P 1'
#
loop_
_entity.id
_entity.type
_entity.pdbx_description
1 polymer ?
#
loop_
_entity_poly.entity_id
_entity_poly.type
_entity_poly.pdbx_seq_one_letter_code
_entity_poly.pdbx_strand_id
1 'polypeptide(L)'
;MSINMDTAIANMRALKNNGTTYSMNGSRTGADGTADCSGAIYASLNKSGASLNIGNTDSMFNDLPSIGFSKINGPYTYGDIFIFGIQGQSSGAAGHTGIFLDANTIIHCNYGANGVSIDNFNSVLSTAGNPPHTVFRSPNANGDKQQATGDATTKKNTAENMDNSGEIEEYSYIGNKLCIKGWHFASNKPNPQQNNTSSGTSGGNKGETYPVNWGDINSRAQFFIYVCLDLGIAKNTALALCANAYAEATLDPMAKQTYDASTGSQGHGYFQWSYPSNWGDVPNHMQRTYADAKYQINFAKSVKGQWINAGWGTWEEFWSGSQSPEYLTNAWVASWERPAIIGNRWDAFIRSVNVGGLDFSTSKSRMNVSRASTVNQGQVEKMQIFDATNDKLLSSVQLDIKKRADIKKANPDVENVEWSGIDFCMKFENTNPFYVKFIRVLSDGSTKTLDLQVIFFPHSSSRKDIGHDYSKECVFKIIITDKKGKEQYVDDMIEGISWSNEPMEIPSCTIKLPIYEAEKFDGNIDVKIIVFDKMFDGIVKAITLDKDAETAEIQLDHKIVEWDERQIPENYTVKNRNFPDVFSQSPFLYSTQWYINSDEAAMKANINYAFSRQGHLEALTKACELTDNIWWRVGFRYNRYLEIGAFGNKKDYLLSESGETERHIRIMSDISIEKQFDHVFNSVTVYGEKSDSSQASLTLRDVYLEQQQTGKAPIKGFPVVILNPTVNNEQKNYYTNITRIASNNSLEYSILDEFSINLEQGKIIEETKSFNDVAPFEQNGEAISNEERSRQSRIAYNAAVKLLKHQGRRREVITLKVGYLPSDINVLDKVYFDYSNELMMFDGCSRYCKKIYEQSADFYITKIETTFDTNMNETNVLTICKELFKDDTN
;
A
#
# COMPACT_ATOMS: atom_id res chain seq x y z
N MET A 1 -45.05 -11.45 4.25
CA MET A 1 -45.67 -10.54 5.25
C MET A 1 -45.48 -9.12 4.76
N SER A 2 -46.38 -8.19 5.11
CA SER A 2 -46.21 -6.77 4.78
C SER A 2 -45.92 -6.02 6.07
N ILE A 3 -44.78 -5.34 6.15
CA ILE A 3 -44.37 -4.60 7.35
C ILE A 3 -44.72 -3.13 7.19
N ASN A 4 -45.47 -2.60 8.15
CA ASN A 4 -45.95 -1.24 8.16
C ASN A 4 -45.02 -0.35 8.98
N MET A 5 -44.19 0.49 8.33
CA MET A 5 -43.21 1.32 9.04
C MET A 5 -43.83 2.45 9.85
N ASP A 6 -45.02 2.94 9.51
CA ASP A 6 -45.76 3.89 10.36
C ASP A 6 -46.11 3.26 11.72
N THR A 7 -46.44 1.96 11.74
CA THR A 7 -46.70 1.20 12.96
C THR A 7 -45.43 1.04 13.81
N ALA A 8 -44.27 0.85 13.16
CA ALA A 8 -42.99 0.72 13.85
C ALA A 8 -42.57 2.07 14.48
N ILE A 9 -42.67 3.14 13.69
CA ILE A 9 -42.35 4.51 14.12
C ILE A 9 -43.35 4.98 15.19
N ALA A 10 -44.63 4.68 15.06
CA ALA A 10 -45.64 4.94 16.09
C ALA A 10 -45.33 4.18 17.39
N ASN A 11 -44.83 2.94 17.33
CA ASN A 11 -44.41 2.21 18.52
C ASN A 11 -43.18 2.84 19.19
N MET A 12 -42.16 3.24 18.41
CA MET A 12 -41.01 3.97 18.95
C MET A 12 -41.41 5.30 19.60
N ARG A 13 -42.35 6.05 18.99
CA ARG A 13 -42.93 7.26 19.59
C ARG A 13 -43.74 6.97 20.86
N ALA A 14 -44.42 5.82 20.93
CA ALA A 14 -45.10 5.38 22.15
C ALA A 14 -44.13 5.03 23.28
N LEU A 15 -43.03 4.32 22.99
CA LEU A 15 -41.96 4.05 23.98
C LEU A 15 -41.36 5.36 24.52
N LYS A 16 -41.10 6.33 23.64
CA LYS A 16 -40.65 7.68 24.03
C LYS A 16 -41.66 8.39 24.95
N ASN A 17 -42.95 8.38 24.59
CA ASN A 17 -43.99 9.07 25.35
C ASN A 17 -44.32 8.38 26.68
N ASN A 18 -44.12 7.07 26.79
CA ASN A 18 -44.29 6.28 28.01
C ASN A 18 -43.11 6.43 28.99
N GLY A 19 -42.06 7.18 28.65
CA GLY A 19 -40.86 7.33 29.48
C GLY A 19 -40.04 6.05 29.60
N THR A 20 -40.03 5.20 28.57
CA THR A 20 -39.23 3.97 28.56
C THR A 20 -37.74 4.28 28.71
N THR A 21 -37.12 3.73 29.75
CA THR A 21 -35.70 3.96 30.10
C THR A 21 -34.75 2.99 29.41
N TYR A 22 -33.46 3.32 29.32
CA TYR A 22 -32.49 2.45 28.64
C TYR A 22 -32.00 1.32 29.55
N SER A 23 -32.16 0.06 29.12
CA SER A 23 -31.59 -1.11 29.77
C SER A 23 -31.39 -2.28 28.81
N MET A 24 -30.16 -2.82 28.79
CA MET A 24 -29.84 -4.10 28.15
C MET A 24 -30.23 -5.33 29.00
N ASN A 25 -30.59 -5.13 30.28
CA ASN A 25 -30.81 -6.21 31.26
C ASN A 25 -32.27 -6.40 31.70
N GLY A 26 -33.17 -5.45 31.36
CA GLY A 26 -34.62 -5.58 31.59
C GLY A 26 -35.31 -6.30 30.43
N SER A 27 -36.57 -5.96 30.13
CA SER A 27 -37.32 -6.61 29.02
C SER A 27 -36.74 -6.30 27.64
N ARG A 28 -35.86 -5.29 27.52
CA ARG A 28 -35.23 -4.76 26.29
C ARG A 28 -36.22 -4.22 25.24
N THR A 29 -37.53 -4.32 25.50
CA THR A 29 -38.63 -4.18 24.53
C THR A 29 -39.70 -3.16 24.97
N GLY A 30 -39.54 -2.56 26.15
CA GLY A 30 -40.49 -1.61 26.76
C GLY A 30 -41.61 -2.24 27.58
N ALA A 31 -41.63 -3.57 27.73
CA ALA A 31 -42.71 -4.29 28.41
C ALA A 31 -42.67 -4.16 29.95
N ASP A 32 -41.50 -3.90 30.53
CA ASP A 32 -41.30 -3.56 31.95
C ASP A 32 -41.00 -2.08 32.19
N GLY A 33 -41.13 -1.23 31.16
CA GLY A 33 -40.70 0.16 31.17
C GLY A 33 -39.24 0.38 30.76
N THR A 34 -38.52 -0.66 30.33
CA THR A 34 -37.11 -0.56 29.86
C THR A 34 -36.89 -1.12 28.46
N ALA A 35 -35.96 -0.53 27.69
CA ALA A 35 -35.59 -1.02 26.37
C ALA A 35 -34.10 -0.80 26.02
N ASP A 36 -33.56 -1.52 25.03
CA ASP A 36 -32.30 -1.15 24.37
C ASP A 36 -32.52 -0.83 22.88
N CYS A 37 -31.46 -0.36 22.20
CA CYS A 37 -31.49 0.02 20.79
C CYS A 37 -32.12 -1.06 19.91
N SER A 38 -31.58 -2.28 19.97
CA SER A 38 -32.05 -3.39 19.15
C SER A 38 -33.42 -3.90 19.58
N GLY A 39 -33.67 -4.08 20.88
CA GLY A 39 -34.91 -4.65 21.38
C GLY A 39 -36.13 -3.72 21.16
N ALA A 40 -35.92 -2.39 21.19
CA ALA A 40 -36.94 -1.43 20.79
C ALA A 40 -37.31 -1.55 19.30
N ILE A 41 -36.33 -1.81 18.42
CA ILE A 41 -36.57 -2.05 16.99
C ILE A 41 -37.23 -3.41 16.74
N TYR A 42 -36.77 -4.51 17.36
CA TYR A 42 -37.43 -5.82 17.26
C TYR A 42 -38.90 -5.77 17.73
N ALA A 43 -39.18 -5.12 18.88
CA ALA A 43 -40.54 -4.94 19.37
C ALA A 43 -41.42 -4.14 18.40
N SER A 44 -40.86 -3.08 17.82
CA SER A 44 -41.56 -2.21 16.86
C SER A 44 -41.82 -2.91 15.53
N LEU A 45 -40.88 -3.71 15.02
CA LEU A 45 -41.04 -4.54 13.82
C LEU A 45 -42.09 -5.64 14.01
N ASN A 46 -42.05 -6.36 15.14
CA ASN A 46 -43.04 -7.40 15.43
C ASN A 46 -44.46 -6.83 15.55
N LYS A 47 -44.63 -5.69 16.22
CA LYS A 47 -45.90 -4.96 16.28
C LYS A 47 -46.38 -4.45 14.92
N SER A 48 -45.49 -4.39 13.94
CA SER A 48 -45.74 -3.97 12.55
C SER A 48 -45.94 -5.12 11.57
N GLY A 49 -46.06 -6.37 12.06
CA GLY A 49 -46.31 -7.56 11.23
C GLY A 49 -45.08 -8.40 10.90
N ALA A 50 -43.94 -8.18 11.57
CA ALA A 50 -42.83 -9.15 11.59
C ALA A 50 -43.09 -10.28 12.61
N SER A 51 -42.38 -11.40 12.45
CA SER A 51 -42.41 -12.55 13.37
C SER A 51 -40.98 -12.95 13.74
N LEU A 52 -40.21 -12.00 14.28
CA LEU A 52 -38.82 -12.19 14.68
C LEU A 52 -38.71 -12.53 16.17
N ASN A 53 -37.76 -13.41 16.52
CA ASN A 53 -37.32 -13.53 17.91
C ASN A 53 -36.56 -12.25 18.32
N ILE A 54 -36.59 -11.87 19.60
CA ILE A 54 -35.88 -10.67 20.08
C ILE A 54 -34.37 -10.94 20.12
N GLY A 55 -33.67 -10.54 19.07
CA GLY A 55 -32.23 -10.68 18.93
C GLY A 55 -31.43 -9.55 19.57
N ASN A 56 -30.29 -9.25 18.96
CA ASN A 56 -29.42 -8.11 19.29
C ASN A 56 -29.00 -7.38 18.00
N THR A 57 -28.26 -6.28 18.12
CA THR A 57 -27.83 -5.47 16.97
C THR A 57 -27.06 -6.28 15.91
N ASP A 58 -26.24 -7.25 16.33
CA ASP A 58 -25.50 -8.13 15.40
C ASP A 58 -26.41 -9.12 14.64
N SER A 59 -27.41 -9.67 15.34
CA SER A 59 -28.43 -10.57 14.77
C SER A 59 -29.24 -9.85 13.68
N MET A 60 -29.49 -8.56 13.88
CA MET A 60 -30.32 -7.72 13.02
C MET A 60 -29.77 -7.56 11.58
N PHE A 61 -28.46 -7.72 11.37
CA PHE A 61 -27.85 -7.79 10.03
C PHE A 61 -28.38 -8.97 9.19
N ASN A 62 -28.83 -10.05 9.83
CA ASN A 62 -29.43 -11.22 9.17
C ASN A 62 -30.97 -11.14 9.19
N ASP A 63 -31.53 -10.67 10.31
CA ASP A 63 -32.97 -10.67 10.51
C ASP A 63 -33.71 -9.67 9.62
N LEU A 64 -33.19 -8.43 9.42
CA LEU A 64 -33.80 -7.45 8.51
C LEU A 64 -33.89 -7.98 7.06
N PRO A 65 -32.83 -8.58 6.48
CA PRO A 65 -32.94 -9.32 5.24
C PRO A 65 -34.01 -10.43 5.24
N SER A 66 -34.16 -11.19 6.34
CA SER A 66 -35.13 -12.30 6.40
C SER A 66 -36.58 -11.84 6.26
N ILE A 67 -36.91 -10.64 6.76
CA ILE A 67 -38.25 -10.01 6.66
C ILE A 67 -38.42 -9.10 5.43
N GLY A 68 -37.49 -9.16 4.48
CA GLY A 68 -37.62 -8.55 3.16
C GLY A 68 -36.99 -7.16 2.99
N PHE A 69 -36.27 -6.64 3.99
CA PHE A 69 -35.50 -5.41 3.82
C PHE A 69 -34.25 -5.66 2.94
N SER A 70 -33.74 -4.60 2.32
CA SER A 70 -32.55 -4.60 1.45
C SER A 70 -31.56 -3.51 1.86
N LYS A 71 -30.25 -3.79 1.78
CA LYS A 71 -29.21 -2.78 2.06
C LYS A 71 -29.27 -1.64 1.03
N ILE A 72 -28.98 -0.41 1.47
CA ILE A 72 -28.90 0.79 0.62
C ILE A 72 -27.71 1.68 1.01
N ASN A 73 -27.17 2.40 0.03
CA ASN A 73 -26.06 3.36 0.22
C ASN A 73 -26.55 4.83 0.26
N GLY A 74 -27.85 5.05 0.43
CA GLY A 74 -28.50 6.36 0.40
C GLY A 74 -29.14 6.71 -0.96
N PRO A 75 -29.83 7.87 -1.06
CA PRO A 75 -30.21 8.75 0.05
C PRO A 75 -31.20 8.05 0.98
N TYR A 76 -31.08 8.29 2.29
CA TYR A 76 -31.94 7.67 3.31
C TYR A 76 -33.32 8.33 3.35
N THR A 77 -34.33 7.61 3.85
CA THR A 77 -35.74 8.02 3.84
C THR A 77 -36.50 7.48 5.06
N TYR A 78 -37.67 8.07 5.33
CA TYR A 78 -38.61 7.61 6.36
C TYR A 78 -38.86 6.09 6.28
N GLY A 79 -38.61 5.39 7.38
CA GLY A 79 -38.82 3.94 7.48
C GLY A 79 -37.61 3.08 7.10
N ASP A 80 -36.47 3.66 6.73
CA ASP A 80 -35.20 2.92 6.66
C ASP A 80 -34.68 2.61 8.08
N ILE A 81 -33.94 1.51 8.25
CA ILE A 81 -33.34 1.09 9.53
C ILE A 81 -31.82 1.08 9.41
N PHE A 82 -31.12 1.78 10.29
CA PHE A 82 -29.67 1.73 10.35
C PHE A 82 -29.17 0.71 11.37
N ILE A 83 -27.99 0.15 11.10
CA ILE A 83 -27.17 -0.57 12.07
C ILE A 83 -25.76 0.03 12.05
N PHE A 84 -25.21 0.30 13.22
CA PHE A 84 -23.82 0.67 13.46
C PHE A 84 -23.05 -0.53 14.01
N GLY A 85 -21.84 -0.75 13.50
CA GLY A 85 -20.97 -1.87 13.83
C GLY A 85 -20.70 -2.78 12.63
N ILE A 86 -19.84 -3.77 12.83
CA ILE A 86 -19.49 -4.78 11.83
C ILE A 86 -20.28 -6.07 12.12
N GLN A 87 -20.83 -6.71 11.08
CA GLN A 87 -21.55 -7.98 11.19
C GLN A 87 -20.62 -9.08 11.74
N GLY A 88 -21.04 -9.73 12.83
CA GLY A 88 -20.23 -10.67 13.61
C GLY A 88 -19.44 -10.03 14.76
N GLN A 89 -19.57 -8.71 14.98
CA GLN A 89 -18.87 -7.96 16.03
C GLN A 89 -19.78 -6.94 16.77
N SER A 90 -21.01 -6.72 16.31
CA SER A 90 -21.91 -5.66 16.80
C SER A 90 -22.72 -6.05 18.05
N SER A 91 -22.16 -6.90 18.91
CA SER A 91 -22.88 -7.47 20.06
C SER A 91 -22.71 -6.64 21.34
N GLY A 92 -23.73 -6.65 22.20
CA GLY A 92 -23.74 -5.84 23.43
C GLY A 92 -23.62 -4.35 23.12
N ALA A 93 -22.67 -3.67 23.78
CA ALA A 93 -22.41 -2.24 23.58
C ALA A 93 -21.64 -1.91 22.28
N ALA A 94 -21.18 -2.91 21.52
CA ALA A 94 -20.38 -2.71 20.30
C ALA A 94 -21.20 -2.42 19.02
N GLY A 95 -22.53 -2.28 19.13
CA GLY A 95 -23.38 -1.95 17.99
C GLY A 95 -24.64 -1.17 18.39
N HIS A 96 -25.10 -0.28 17.50
CA HIS A 96 -26.27 0.58 17.71
C HIS A 96 -27.25 0.54 16.52
N THR A 97 -28.51 0.93 16.71
CA THR A 97 -29.56 0.84 15.67
C THR A 97 -30.78 1.74 15.95
N GLY A 98 -31.50 2.12 14.89
CA GLY A 98 -32.71 2.95 14.93
C GLY A 98 -33.41 3.06 13.57
N ILE A 99 -34.53 3.77 13.51
CA ILE A 99 -35.33 4.01 12.29
C ILE A 99 -35.17 5.47 11.83
N PHE A 100 -35.00 5.72 10.53
CA PHE A 100 -35.05 7.04 9.92
C PHE A 100 -36.48 7.61 9.88
N LEU A 101 -36.59 8.90 10.18
CA LEU A 101 -37.82 9.72 10.07
C LEU A 101 -37.78 10.67 8.85
N ASP A 102 -36.61 10.92 8.28
CA ASP A 102 -36.40 11.60 7.00
C ASP A 102 -34.98 11.22 6.51
N ALA A 103 -34.33 12.04 5.68
CA ALA A 103 -32.97 11.76 5.22
C ALA A 103 -31.88 11.92 6.30
N ASN A 104 -32.14 12.72 7.33
CA ASN A 104 -31.18 13.12 8.36
C ASN A 104 -31.65 12.83 9.79
N THR A 105 -32.96 12.76 10.07
CA THR A 105 -33.50 12.52 11.42
C THR A 105 -33.75 11.02 11.67
N ILE A 106 -33.45 10.54 12.87
CA ILE A 106 -33.70 9.16 13.33
C ILE A 106 -34.47 9.11 14.66
N ILE A 107 -35.12 7.98 14.93
CA ILE A 107 -35.68 7.60 16.24
C ILE A 107 -35.04 6.29 16.73
N HIS A 108 -34.49 6.31 17.94
CA HIS A 108 -33.66 5.22 18.47
C HIS A 108 -33.69 5.19 20.01
N CYS A 109 -33.49 4.00 20.60
CA CYS A 109 -33.32 3.86 22.04
C CYS A 109 -31.82 3.86 22.38
N ASN A 110 -31.35 4.76 23.25
CA ASN A 110 -29.93 4.89 23.57
C ASN A 110 -29.66 5.26 25.04
N TYR A 111 -28.42 5.02 25.46
CA TYR A 111 -27.95 5.23 26.82
C TYR A 111 -27.86 6.71 27.20
N GLY A 112 -27.39 7.59 26.29
CA GLY A 112 -27.15 9.01 26.57
C GLY A 112 -28.42 9.79 26.88
N ALA A 113 -29.52 9.50 26.17
CA ALA A 113 -30.85 10.03 26.45
C ALA A 113 -31.62 9.23 27.52
N ASN A 114 -31.03 8.14 28.04
CA ASN A 114 -31.66 7.16 28.93
C ASN A 114 -33.07 6.73 28.46
N GLY A 115 -33.22 6.38 27.18
CA GLY A 115 -34.51 6.01 26.61
C GLY A 115 -34.59 6.24 25.11
N VAL A 116 -35.80 6.42 24.58
CA VAL A 116 -36.03 6.71 23.16
C VAL A 116 -35.99 8.21 22.87
N SER A 117 -35.04 8.65 22.05
CA SER A 117 -34.90 10.03 21.58
C SER A 117 -35.08 10.14 20.06
N ILE A 118 -35.10 11.38 19.57
CA ILE A 118 -35.19 11.72 18.14
C ILE A 118 -34.09 12.72 17.86
N ASP A 119 -33.13 12.34 17.02
CA ASP A 119 -31.84 13.02 16.85
C ASP A 119 -31.39 12.99 15.38
N ASN A 120 -30.32 13.72 15.05
CA ASN A 120 -29.72 13.67 13.72
C ASN A 120 -28.80 12.45 13.58
N PHE A 121 -28.94 11.71 12.48
CA PHE A 121 -28.18 10.51 12.16
C PHE A 121 -26.67 10.74 12.10
N ASN A 122 -26.22 11.82 11.47
CA ASN A 122 -24.80 12.14 11.34
C ASN A 122 -24.20 12.55 12.69
N SER A 123 -24.99 13.20 13.55
CA SER A 123 -24.61 13.45 14.94
C SER A 123 -24.40 12.14 15.68
N VAL A 124 -25.42 11.26 15.74
CA VAL A 124 -25.35 10.00 16.50
C VAL A 124 -24.29 9.03 15.93
N LEU A 125 -24.08 8.99 14.60
CA LEU A 125 -23.01 8.22 13.95
C LEU A 125 -21.63 8.65 14.44
N SER A 126 -21.36 9.96 14.41
CA SER A 126 -20.04 10.48 14.71
C SER A 126 -19.81 10.62 16.23
N THR A 127 -20.85 10.80 17.06
CA THR A 127 -20.79 10.60 18.53
C THR A 127 -20.44 9.16 18.89
N ALA A 128 -20.90 8.17 18.11
CA ALA A 128 -20.50 6.77 18.27
C ALA A 128 -19.07 6.47 17.75
N GLY A 129 -18.32 7.49 17.29
CA GLY A 129 -16.95 7.37 16.81
C GLY A 129 -16.80 7.06 15.32
N ASN A 130 -17.83 7.31 14.50
CA ASN A 130 -17.92 6.90 13.09
C ASN A 130 -17.69 5.38 12.89
N PRO A 131 -18.45 4.52 13.58
CA PRO A 131 -18.41 3.09 13.33
C PRO A 131 -18.92 2.80 11.91
N PRO A 132 -18.45 1.73 11.24
CA PRO A 132 -19.05 1.28 9.99
C PRO A 132 -20.56 1.09 10.14
N HIS A 133 -21.34 1.57 9.17
CA HIS A 133 -22.79 1.48 9.21
C HIS A 133 -23.38 0.78 8.00
N THR A 134 -24.58 0.23 8.15
CA THR A 134 -25.39 -0.33 7.07
C THR A 134 -26.82 0.13 7.26
N VAL A 135 -27.43 0.67 6.21
CA VAL A 135 -28.85 1.08 6.21
C VAL A 135 -29.67 0.10 5.37
N PHE A 136 -30.85 -0.23 5.86
CA PHE A 136 -31.77 -1.21 5.30
C PHE A 136 -33.11 -0.54 4.97
N ARG A 137 -33.55 -0.60 3.71
CA ARG A 137 -34.85 -0.07 3.27
C ARG A 137 -35.94 -1.13 3.37
N SER A 138 -37.11 -0.71 3.87
CA SER A 138 -38.34 -1.52 3.84
C SER A 138 -38.87 -1.67 2.41
N PRO A 139 -39.33 -2.86 1.97
CA PRO A 139 -39.82 -3.09 0.62
C PRO A 139 -41.12 -2.34 0.26
N ASN A 140 -41.74 -1.66 1.25
CA ASN A 140 -43.00 -0.92 1.10
C ASN A 140 -42.82 0.60 1.00
N ALA A 141 -41.60 1.14 1.03
CA ALA A 141 -41.36 2.57 0.98
C ALA A 141 -41.50 3.12 -0.46
N ASN A 142 -42.65 3.73 -0.77
CA ASN A 142 -42.90 4.38 -2.06
C ASN A 142 -42.12 5.71 -2.16
N GLY A 143 -41.12 5.75 -3.04
CA GLY A 143 -40.29 6.93 -3.29
C GLY A 143 -39.39 6.75 -4.52
N ASP A 144 -40.00 6.93 -5.69
CA ASP A 144 -39.45 7.03 -7.06
C ASP A 144 -38.21 6.23 -7.51
N LYS A 145 -38.41 5.50 -8.62
CA LYS A 145 -37.33 4.89 -9.41
C LYS A 145 -36.74 5.93 -10.38
N GLN A 146 -35.45 6.24 -10.29
CA GLN A 146 -34.68 6.70 -11.45
C GLN A 146 -33.72 5.61 -11.93
N GLN A 147 -34.32 4.71 -12.71
CA GLN A 147 -33.78 4.14 -13.95
C GLN A 147 -32.26 3.98 -14.07
N ALA A 148 -31.78 2.76 -13.79
CA ALA A 148 -30.53 2.29 -14.38
C ALA A 148 -30.59 2.37 -15.92
N THR A 149 -29.46 2.65 -16.56
CA THR A 149 -29.31 2.56 -18.02
C THR A 149 -29.68 1.17 -18.51
N GLY A 150 -30.54 1.10 -19.53
CA GLY A 150 -31.19 -0.15 -19.89
C GLY A 150 -30.30 -1.12 -20.66
N ASP A 151 -30.17 -2.33 -20.13
CA ASP A 151 -30.16 -3.54 -20.96
C ASP A 151 -30.90 -4.69 -20.24
N ALA A 152 -31.16 -5.80 -20.95
CA ALA A 152 -31.72 -7.05 -20.45
C ALA A 152 -33.10 -7.00 -19.74
N THR A 153 -34.16 -6.79 -20.55
CA THR A 153 -35.50 -7.44 -20.49
C THR A 153 -36.19 -7.78 -19.15
N THR A 154 -37.51 -7.58 -19.08
CA THR A 154 -38.45 -8.12 -18.05
C THR A 154 -38.66 -9.65 -18.12
N LYS A 155 -37.61 -10.43 -18.37
CA LYS A 155 -37.62 -11.89 -18.22
C LYS A 155 -37.43 -12.24 -16.74
N LYS A 156 -38.13 -13.26 -16.27
CA LYS A 156 -37.84 -13.90 -14.99
C LYS A 156 -36.44 -14.53 -15.04
N ASN A 157 -35.68 -14.46 -13.95
CA ASN A 157 -34.37 -15.13 -13.89
C ASN A 157 -34.58 -16.66 -13.88
N THR A 158 -33.87 -17.35 -14.76
CA THR A 158 -33.85 -18.80 -14.97
C THR A 158 -32.40 -19.29 -15.00
N ALA A 159 -32.19 -20.60 -14.85
CA ALA A 159 -30.85 -21.17 -15.00
C ALA A 159 -30.24 -20.90 -16.40
N GLU A 160 -31.06 -20.67 -17.43
CA GLU A 160 -30.60 -20.40 -18.80
C GLU A 160 -30.12 -18.95 -19.01
N ASN A 161 -30.76 -17.95 -18.39
CA ASN A 161 -30.35 -16.55 -18.54
C ASN A 161 -29.33 -16.09 -17.48
N MET A 162 -29.23 -16.79 -16.34
CA MET A 162 -28.14 -16.60 -15.38
C MET A 162 -26.85 -17.34 -15.74
N ASP A 163 -26.84 -18.20 -16.77
CA ASP A 163 -25.78 -19.21 -17.01
C ASP A 163 -24.38 -18.63 -17.32
N ASN A 164 -24.25 -17.30 -17.43
CA ASN A 164 -23.02 -16.50 -17.57
C ASN A 164 -23.07 -15.23 -16.67
N SER A 165 -23.71 -15.27 -15.50
CA SER A 165 -23.84 -14.10 -14.60
C SER A 165 -22.87 -14.16 -13.42
N GLY A 166 -22.23 -13.03 -13.09
CA GLY A 166 -21.34 -12.88 -11.94
C GLY A 166 -20.66 -11.51 -11.87
N GLU A 167 -19.88 -11.29 -10.82
CA GLU A 167 -19.30 -10.00 -10.43
C GLU A 167 -18.05 -10.21 -9.54
N ILE A 168 -17.14 -9.23 -9.51
CA ILE A 168 -16.09 -9.12 -8.48
C ILE A 168 -16.48 -7.95 -7.58
N GLU A 169 -16.68 -8.25 -6.31
CA GLU A 169 -17.19 -7.32 -5.29
C GLU A 169 -16.04 -6.62 -4.57
N GLU A 170 -14.96 -7.35 -4.30
CA GLU A 170 -13.78 -6.89 -3.56
C GLU A 170 -12.53 -7.51 -4.19
N TYR A 171 -11.48 -6.71 -4.36
CA TYR A 171 -10.13 -7.22 -4.61
C TYR A 171 -9.11 -6.39 -3.83
N SER A 172 -7.97 -6.99 -3.53
CA SER A 172 -6.86 -6.29 -2.88
C SER A 172 -5.56 -7.07 -3.03
N TYR A 173 -4.44 -6.43 -2.73
CA TYR A 173 -3.16 -7.10 -2.57
C TYR A 173 -2.67 -7.04 -1.13
N ILE A 174 -2.43 -8.20 -0.54
CA ILE A 174 -1.99 -8.34 0.86
C ILE A 174 -0.55 -8.85 0.85
N GLY A 175 0.41 -7.92 0.83
CA GLY A 175 1.78 -8.21 0.45
C GLY A 175 1.83 -8.71 -1.00
N ASN A 176 2.52 -9.82 -1.24
CA ASN A 176 2.58 -10.41 -2.59
C ASN A 176 1.44 -11.38 -2.94
N LYS A 177 0.25 -11.17 -2.36
CA LYS A 177 -0.94 -11.97 -2.66
C LYS A 177 -2.04 -11.13 -3.27
N LEU A 178 -2.41 -11.44 -4.52
CA LEU A 178 -3.69 -11.05 -5.10
C LEU A 178 -4.81 -11.81 -4.37
N CYS A 179 -5.76 -11.07 -3.81
CA CYS A 179 -7.01 -11.57 -3.25
C CYS A 179 -8.19 -11.02 -4.06
N ILE A 180 -9.14 -11.90 -4.42
CA ILE A 180 -10.35 -11.59 -5.19
C ILE A 180 -11.54 -12.28 -4.53
N LYS A 181 -12.64 -11.54 -4.40
CA LYS A 181 -13.92 -12.00 -3.86
C LYS A 181 -15.07 -11.49 -4.73
N GLY A 182 -16.09 -12.33 -4.89
CA GLY A 182 -17.23 -12.06 -5.76
C GLY A 182 -18.14 -13.26 -5.91
N TRP A 183 -18.77 -13.39 -7.06
CA TRP A 183 -19.61 -14.54 -7.39
C TRP A 183 -19.70 -14.81 -8.91
N HIS A 184 -19.96 -16.06 -9.29
CA HIS A 184 -20.25 -16.51 -10.64
C HIS A 184 -21.23 -17.67 -10.58
N PHE A 185 -22.29 -17.67 -11.39
CA PHE A 185 -23.35 -18.67 -11.28
C PHE A 185 -22.92 -20.05 -11.79
N ALA A 186 -22.91 -21.03 -10.89
CA ALA A 186 -22.91 -22.45 -11.20
C ALA A 186 -24.30 -23.07 -10.96
N SER A 187 -24.94 -23.62 -12.00
CA SER A 187 -26.19 -24.38 -11.83
C SER A 187 -25.99 -25.77 -11.22
N ASN A 188 -24.74 -26.22 -11.05
CA ASN A 188 -24.38 -27.54 -10.53
C ASN A 188 -23.94 -27.47 -9.06
N LYS A 189 -24.67 -28.16 -8.18
CA LYS A 189 -24.37 -28.29 -6.75
C LYS A 189 -23.06 -29.07 -6.51
N PRO A 190 -22.15 -28.61 -5.64
CA PRO A 190 -21.00 -29.40 -5.19
C PRO A 190 -21.41 -30.73 -4.54
N ASN A 191 -20.68 -31.80 -4.86
CA ASN A 191 -21.08 -33.17 -4.53
C ASN A 191 -21.02 -33.42 -3.00
N PRO A 192 -22.12 -33.82 -2.32
CA PRO A 192 -22.28 -33.58 -0.88
C PRO A 192 -21.52 -34.51 0.09
N GLN A 193 -20.47 -35.22 -0.35
CA GLN A 193 -19.63 -36.08 0.50
C GLN A 193 -18.40 -35.37 1.08
N GLN A 194 -18.55 -34.13 1.56
CA GLN A 194 -17.52 -33.44 2.34
C GLN A 194 -18.15 -32.38 3.27
N ASN A 195 -18.58 -32.81 4.45
CA ASN A 195 -18.55 -32.04 5.72
C ASN A 195 -19.23 -32.80 6.86
N ASN A 196 -18.53 -33.00 7.98
CA ASN A 196 -19.17 -33.06 9.30
C ASN A 196 -18.16 -32.71 10.40
N THR A 197 -18.45 -31.62 11.14
CA THR A 197 -17.97 -31.20 12.48
C THR A 197 -16.51 -31.48 12.91
N SER A 198 -15.80 -30.51 13.48
CA SER A 198 -16.20 -29.73 14.66
C SER A 198 -15.45 -28.37 14.79
N SER A 199 -15.88 -27.52 15.72
CA SER A 199 -15.52 -26.09 15.83
C SER A 199 -14.94 -25.68 17.19
N GLY A 200 -14.03 -24.71 17.18
CA GLY A 200 -13.32 -24.17 18.37
C GLY A 200 -11.98 -24.89 18.63
N THR A 201 -10.87 -24.22 18.99
CA THR A 201 -10.69 -22.86 19.53
C THR A 201 -9.33 -22.27 19.10
N SER A 202 -9.20 -20.93 19.10
CA SER A 202 -7.96 -20.12 19.16
C SER A 202 -6.68 -20.53 18.40
N GLY A 203 -6.23 -19.65 17.48
CA GLY A 203 -4.83 -19.22 17.33
C GLY A 203 -3.75 -20.26 16.99
N GLY A 204 -3.29 -20.28 15.74
CA GLY A 204 -2.07 -20.99 15.35
C GLY A 204 -1.80 -20.98 13.84
N ASN A 205 -0.53 -20.88 13.45
CA ASN A 205 -0.10 -20.90 12.05
C ASN A 205 -0.50 -22.21 11.35
N LYS A 206 -1.05 -22.10 10.13
CA LYS A 206 -1.14 -23.19 9.14
C LYS A 206 -0.68 -22.61 7.79
N GLY A 207 0.31 -23.14 7.09
CA GLY A 207 1.02 -24.42 7.24
C GLY A 207 0.64 -25.33 6.08
N GLU A 208 1.60 -25.65 5.21
CA GLU A 208 1.36 -26.34 3.95
C GLU A 208 0.93 -27.80 4.19
N THR A 209 -0.37 -28.09 4.04
CA THR A 209 -0.95 -29.39 4.35
C THR A 209 -0.83 -30.38 3.19
N TYR A 210 0.33 -31.03 3.09
CA TYR A 210 0.43 -32.28 2.34
C TYR A 210 -0.41 -33.37 3.02
N PRO A 211 -1.34 -34.06 2.33
CA PRO A 211 -2.15 -35.11 2.92
C PRO A 211 -1.32 -36.38 3.15
N VAL A 212 -1.28 -36.88 4.39
CA VAL A 212 -0.52 -38.07 4.78
C VAL A 212 -1.45 -39.11 5.39
N ASN A 213 -1.54 -40.29 4.79
CA ASN A 213 -2.08 -41.46 5.46
C ASN A 213 -1.00 -42.06 6.36
N TRP A 214 -0.99 -41.67 7.64
CA TRP A 214 -0.04 -42.21 8.62
C TRP A 214 -0.19 -43.72 8.90
N GLY A 215 -1.21 -44.39 8.34
CA GLY A 215 -1.32 -45.85 8.30
C GLY A 215 -0.58 -46.54 7.14
N ASP A 216 -0.20 -45.81 6.08
CA ASP A 216 0.53 -46.36 4.93
C ASP A 216 1.97 -45.82 4.86
N ILE A 217 2.93 -46.75 4.78
CA ILE A 217 4.35 -46.43 4.74
C ILE A 217 4.78 -45.71 3.45
N ASN A 218 4.07 -45.91 2.33
CA ASN A 218 4.35 -45.24 1.07
C ASN A 218 3.90 -43.77 1.13
N SER A 219 2.72 -43.49 1.69
CA SER A 219 2.25 -42.13 1.98
C SER A 219 3.18 -41.39 2.96
N ARG A 220 3.67 -42.05 4.02
CA ARG A 220 4.69 -41.49 4.93
C ARG A 220 6.00 -41.16 4.19
N ALA A 221 6.51 -42.09 3.37
CA ALA A 221 7.72 -41.89 2.58
C ALA A 221 7.56 -40.73 1.58
N GLN A 222 6.40 -40.67 0.91
CA GLN A 222 6.12 -39.62 -0.06
C GLN A 222 6.08 -38.23 0.59
N PHE A 223 5.45 -38.11 1.77
CA PHE A 223 5.48 -36.89 2.57
C PHE A 223 6.90 -36.48 2.96
N PHE A 224 7.73 -37.42 3.44
CA PHE A 224 9.12 -37.15 3.79
C PHE A 224 9.93 -36.61 2.60
N ILE A 225 9.74 -37.21 1.41
CA ILE A 225 10.34 -36.72 0.16
C ILE A 225 9.86 -35.30 -0.19
N TYR A 226 8.57 -34.99 -0.01
CA TYR A 226 8.06 -33.63 -0.24
C TYR A 226 8.76 -32.59 0.65
N VAL A 227 8.90 -32.87 1.95
CA VAL A 227 9.62 -31.97 2.88
C VAL A 227 11.09 -31.80 2.48
N CYS A 228 11.76 -32.86 2.04
CA CYS A 228 13.13 -32.78 1.53
C CYS A 228 13.26 -31.89 0.29
N LEU A 229 12.32 -31.99 -0.64
CA LEU A 229 12.33 -31.20 -1.88
C LEU A 229 12.04 -29.72 -1.64
N ASP A 230 11.13 -29.39 -0.71
CA ASP A 230 10.87 -28.00 -0.29
C ASP A 230 12.05 -27.39 0.51
N LEU A 231 12.95 -28.24 1.03
CA LEU A 231 14.24 -27.85 1.63
C LEU A 231 15.40 -27.87 0.61
N GLY A 232 15.11 -28.10 -0.67
CA GLY A 232 16.11 -28.12 -1.75
C GLY A 232 17.16 -29.23 -1.62
N ILE A 233 16.78 -30.39 -1.07
CA ILE A 233 17.65 -31.57 -0.94
C ILE A 233 17.58 -32.40 -2.23
N ALA A 234 18.74 -32.79 -2.78
CA ALA A 234 18.84 -33.55 -4.02
C ALA A 234 18.18 -34.95 -3.91
N LYS A 235 17.66 -35.48 -5.04
CA LYS A 235 16.86 -36.72 -5.11
C LYS A 235 17.50 -37.91 -4.36
N ASN A 236 18.77 -38.20 -4.64
CA ASN A 236 19.43 -39.37 -4.06
C ASN A 236 19.68 -39.20 -2.56
N THR A 237 19.99 -37.98 -2.13
CA THR A 237 20.15 -37.60 -0.71
C THR A 237 18.81 -37.69 0.03
N ALA A 238 17.72 -37.19 -0.57
CA ALA A 238 16.37 -37.29 -0.01
C ALA A 238 15.93 -38.76 0.15
N LEU A 239 16.27 -39.63 -0.82
CA LEU A 239 16.07 -41.08 -0.70
C LEU A 239 16.89 -41.71 0.41
N ALA A 240 18.17 -41.34 0.56
CA ALA A 240 19.05 -41.85 1.61
C ALA A 240 18.61 -41.44 3.02
N LEU A 241 18.12 -40.21 3.17
CA LEU A 241 17.49 -39.73 4.40
C LEU A 241 16.17 -40.46 4.67
N CYS A 242 15.36 -40.72 3.64
CA CYS A 242 14.10 -41.45 3.75
C CYS A 242 14.32 -42.92 4.18
N ALA A 243 15.35 -43.59 3.65
CA ALA A 243 15.74 -44.94 4.05
C ALA A 243 16.23 -45.00 5.52
N ASN A 244 16.92 -43.97 5.99
CA ASN A 244 17.32 -43.86 7.40
C ASN A 244 16.13 -43.54 8.32
N ALA A 245 15.28 -42.58 7.95
CA ALA A 245 14.08 -42.25 8.70
C ALA A 245 13.04 -43.39 8.72
N TYR A 246 13.08 -44.28 7.74
CA TYR A 246 12.36 -45.55 7.76
C TYR A 246 12.93 -46.50 8.81
N ALA A 247 14.25 -46.69 8.85
CA ALA A 247 14.90 -47.59 9.80
C ALA A 247 14.75 -47.15 11.27
N GLU A 248 14.90 -45.86 11.56
CA GLU A 248 14.83 -45.34 12.94
C GLU A 248 13.40 -45.09 13.44
N ALA A 249 12.52 -44.56 12.57
CA ALA A 249 11.24 -43.98 12.98
C ALA A 249 10.03 -44.55 12.22
N THR A 250 10.22 -45.50 11.29
CA THR A 250 9.19 -45.93 10.32
C THR A 250 8.57 -44.75 9.55
N LEU A 251 9.34 -43.69 9.32
CA LEU A 251 8.90 -42.42 8.72
C LEU A 251 7.77 -41.72 9.50
N ASP A 252 7.82 -41.74 10.84
CA ASP A 252 6.94 -40.98 11.71
C ASP A 252 7.70 -39.90 12.51
N PRO A 253 7.44 -38.59 12.33
CA PRO A 253 8.13 -37.54 13.07
C PRO A 253 7.77 -37.52 14.57
N MET A 254 6.74 -38.27 14.99
CA MET A 254 6.36 -38.47 16.40
C MET A 254 7.00 -39.69 17.05
N ALA A 255 7.79 -40.50 16.32
CA ALA A 255 8.41 -41.69 16.89
C ALA A 255 9.29 -41.36 18.11
N LYS A 256 9.19 -42.19 19.15
CA LYS A 256 9.98 -42.09 20.38
C LYS A 256 10.60 -43.44 20.69
N GLN A 257 11.89 -43.46 20.99
CA GLN A 257 12.61 -44.65 21.43
C GLN A 257 12.16 -45.07 22.84
N THR A 258 12.39 -46.32 23.21
CA THR A 258 12.34 -46.72 24.62
C THR A 258 13.45 -45.98 25.38
N TYR A 259 13.15 -45.42 26.56
CA TYR A 259 14.14 -44.75 27.41
C TYR A 259 15.21 -45.74 27.89
N ASP A 260 16.48 -45.43 27.65
CA ASP A 260 17.61 -46.20 28.16
C ASP A 260 18.05 -45.66 29.53
N ALA A 261 17.73 -46.41 30.58
CA ALA A 261 18.09 -46.08 31.95
C ALA A 261 19.60 -46.17 32.24
N SER A 262 20.42 -46.76 31.36
CA SER A 262 21.87 -46.85 31.52
C SER A 262 22.63 -45.64 30.98
N THR A 263 22.11 -44.99 29.93
CA THR A 263 22.66 -43.75 29.33
C THR A 263 21.83 -42.50 29.63
N GLY A 264 20.69 -42.65 30.32
CA GLY A 264 19.78 -41.54 30.68
C GLY A 264 19.11 -40.87 29.47
N SER A 265 19.06 -41.56 28.33
CA SER A 265 18.77 -41.00 27.01
C SER A 265 17.50 -41.58 26.38
N GLN A 266 16.87 -40.79 25.49
CA GLN A 266 15.75 -41.20 24.67
C GLN A 266 15.81 -40.51 23.31
N GLY A 267 15.73 -41.28 22.22
CA GLY A 267 15.59 -40.75 20.86
C GLY A 267 14.18 -40.25 20.55
N HIS A 268 14.08 -39.18 19.76
CA HIS A 268 12.82 -38.64 19.23
C HIS A 268 12.95 -38.23 17.75
N GLY A 269 11.86 -38.35 16.99
CA GLY A 269 11.77 -37.87 15.60
C GLY A 269 12.40 -38.77 14.53
N TYR A 270 12.44 -38.30 13.28
CA TYR A 270 12.83 -39.10 12.11
C TYR A 270 14.20 -39.77 12.22
N PHE A 271 15.18 -39.12 12.87
CA PHE A 271 16.55 -39.64 13.04
C PHE A 271 16.89 -39.89 14.52
N GLN A 272 15.87 -40.24 15.33
CA GLN A 272 15.93 -40.70 16.74
C GLN A 272 17.07 -40.10 17.61
N TRP A 273 17.25 -38.79 17.56
CA TRP A 273 18.41 -38.14 18.16
C TRP A 273 18.28 -38.04 19.69
N SER A 274 19.31 -38.50 20.41
CA SER A 274 19.33 -38.69 21.87
C SER A 274 20.06 -37.58 22.64
N TYR A 275 19.53 -37.19 23.80
CA TYR A 275 20.02 -36.05 24.60
C TYR A 275 20.11 -36.32 26.12
N PRO A 276 21.18 -35.86 26.80
CA PRO A 276 21.24 -35.79 28.27
C PRO A 276 20.35 -34.67 28.83
N SER A 277 19.04 -34.94 28.90
CA SER A 277 17.99 -34.39 29.79
C SER A 277 17.79 -32.88 30.05
N ASN A 278 18.72 -31.97 29.74
CA ASN A 278 18.75 -30.60 30.30
C ASN A 278 18.91 -29.46 29.24
N TRP A 279 18.31 -29.59 28.06
CA TRP A 279 18.10 -28.48 27.10
C TRP A 279 16.60 -28.24 26.87
N GLY A 280 16.19 -26.97 26.85
CA GLY A 280 14.80 -26.56 27.02
C GLY A 280 13.84 -26.86 25.86
N ASP A 281 12.59 -27.13 26.23
CA ASP A 281 11.30 -27.04 25.51
C ASP A 281 11.09 -27.73 24.14
N VAL A 282 12.12 -27.96 23.32
CA VAL A 282 11.94 -28.47 21.94
C VAL A 282 11.65 -29.98 21.83
N PRO A 283 12.34 -30.90 22.55
CA PRO A 283 12.18 -32.35 22.28
C PRO A 283 10.80 -32.94 22.61
N ASN A 284 10.04 -32.30 23.51
CA ASN A 284 8.83 -32.91 24.09
C ASN A 284 7.60 -32.86 23.18
N HIS A 285 7.56 -31.95 22.20
CA HIS A 285 6.32 -31.54 21.52
C HIS A 285 6.21 -31.89 20.02
N MET A 286 7.09 -32.75 19.48
CA MET A 286 6.99 -33.20 18.08
C MET A 286 5.60 -33.79 17.76
N GLN A 287 4.96 -33.31 16.67
CA GLN A 287 3.69 -33.82 16.16
C GLN A 287 3.81 -34.28 14.69
N ARG A 288 2.76 -34.93 14.18
CA ARG A 288 2.64 -35.37 12.77
C ARG A 288 2.28 -34.20 11.84
N THR A 289 3.10 -33.15 11.84
CA THR A 289 2.89 -31.93 11.04
C THR A 289 4.02 -31.68 10.05
N TYR A 290 3.73 -30.89 9.00
CA TYR A 290 4.75 -30.39 8.08
C TYR A 290 5.76 -29.46 8.77
N ALA A 291 5.35 -28.69 9.78
CA ALA A 291 6.24 -27.79 10.51
C ALA A 291 7.31 -28.58 11.28
N ASP A 292 6.92 -29.60 12.03
CA ASP A 292 7.84 -30.43 12.82
C ASP A 292 8.73 -31.29 11.92
N ALA A 293 8.17 -31.87 10.86
CA ALA A 293 8.92 -32.61 9.86
C ALA A 293 9.99 -31.74 9.17
N LYS A 294 9.63 -30.51 8.78
CA LYS A 294 10.54 -29.53 8.18
C LYS A 294 11.58 -29.05 9.16
N TYR A 295 11.22 -28.85 10.43
CA TYR A 295 12.16 -28.51 11.49
C TYR A 295 13.20 -29.61 11.68
N GLN A 296 12.79 -30.87 11.84
CA GLN A 296 13.71 -32.01 12.04
C GLN A 296 14.69 -32.18 10.86
N ILE A 297 14.21 -32.13 9.62
CA ILE A 297 15.05 -32.31 8.43
C ILE A 297 15.95 -31.09 8.18
N ASN A 298 15.46 -29.87 8.43
CA ASN A 298 16.29 -28.66 8.29
C ASN A 298 17.34 -28.55 9.41
N PHE A 299 17.01 -29.00 10.63
CA PHE A 299 17.99 -29.15 11.71
C PHE A 299 19.10 -30.12 11.30
N ALA A 300 18.74 -31.31 10.81
CA ALA A 300 19.70 -32.31 10.34
C ALA A 300 20.59 -31.77 9.19
N LYS A 301 20.04 -30.94 8.30
CA LYS A 301 20.78 -30.21 7.25
C LYS A 301 21.72 -29.12 7.80
N SER A 302 21.42 -28.56 8.96
CA SER A 302 22.20 -27.47 9.59
C SER A 302 23.44 -27.95 10.36
N VAL A 303 23.49 -29.23 10.76
CA VAL A 303 24.61 -29.82 11.52
C VAL A 303 25.82 -29.99 10.60
N LYS A 304 26.72 -29.00 10.59
CA LYS A 304 27.96 -29.02 9.80
C LYS A 304 29.05 -29.94 10.35
N GLY A 305 28.91 -30.39 11.59
CA GLY A 305 29.93 -31.21 12.26
C GLY A 305 29.44 -32.63 12.53
N GLN A 306 29.82 -33.59 11.67
CA GLN A 306 30.63 -34.75 12.08
C GLN A 306 30.91 -35.78 10.94
N TRP A 307 32.08 -36.42 11.05
CA TRP A 307 32.55 -37.74 10.56
C TRP A 307 32.35 -38.27 9.12
N ILE A 308 31.64 -37.63 8.20
CA ILE A 308 31.53 -38.15 6.80
C ILE A 308 32.90 -38.32 6.10
N ASN A 309 33.85 -37.44 6.41
CA ASN A 309 35.23 -37.48 5.91
C ASN A 309 36.00 -38.78 6.27
N ALA A 310 35.47 -39.64 7.16
CA ALA A 310 36.03 -40.95 7.47
C ALA A 310 35.65 -42.02 6.42
N GLY A 311 35.99 -41.75 5.15
CA GLY A 311 35.85 -42.68 4.03
C GLY A 311 34.56 -42.60 3.20
N TRP A 312 33.65 -41.67 3.52
CA TRP A 312 32.35 -41.52 2.83
C TRP A 312 32.19 -40.20 2.04
N GLY A 313 33.31 -39.55 1.73
CA GLY A 313 33.35 -38.26 1.02
C GLY A 313 33.17 -37.05 1.96
N THR A 314 32.67 -35.95 1.40
CA THR A 314 32.38 -34.71 2.13
C THR A 314 30.87 -34.45 2.27
N TRP A 315 30.50 -33.57 3.20
CA TRP A 315 29.09 -33.15 3.34
C TRP A 315 28.57 -32.42 2.11
N GLU A 316 29.43 -31.72 1.35
CA GLU A 316 29.04 -31.05 0.11
C GLU A 316 28.67 -32.06 -0.99
N GLU A 317 29.49 -33.10 -1.17
CA GLU A 317 29.19 -34.22 -2.06
C GLU A 317 27.91 -34.96 -1.65
N PHE A 318 27.71 -35.19 -0.34
CA PHE A 318 26.48 -35.79 0.19
C PHE A 318 25.22 -34.97 -0.13
N TRP A 319 25.25 -33.65 0.13
CA TRP A 319 24.11 -32.77 -0.12
C TRP A 319 23.87 -32.51 -1.62
N SER A 320 24.89 -32.66 -2.47
CA SER A 320 24.75 -32.65 -3.93
C SER A 320 23.96 -33.85 -4.49
N GLY A 321 23.96 -34.99 -3.78
CA GLY A 321 23.30 -36.22 -4.21
C GLY A 321 23.98 -36.92 -5.40
N SER A 322 25.27 -36.64 -5.64
CA SER A 322 26.05 -37.18 -6.76
C SER A 322 26.22 -38.71 -6.73
N GLN A 323 26.25 -39.31 -5.54
CA GLN A 323 26.40 -40.75 -5.32
C GLN A 323 25.05 -41.51 -5.33
N SER A 324 25.11 -42.84 -5.33
CA SER A 324 23.90 -43.67 -5.30
C SER A 324 23.14 -43.51 -3.97
N PRO A 325 21.80 -43.66 -3.95
CA PRO A 325 21.02 -43.63 -2.71
C PRO A 325 21.48 -44.64 -1.66
N GLU A 326 21.97 -45.81 -2.08
CA GLU A 326 22.54 -46.84 -1.20
C GLU A 326 23.84 -46.35 -0.53
N TYR A 327 24.78 -45.82 -1.31
CA TYR A 327 26.03 -45.26 -0.80
C TYR A 327 25.75 -44.12 0.17
N LEU A 328 24.85 -43.20 -0.19
CA LEU A 328 24.44 -42.09 0.66
C LEU A 328 23.68 -42.57 1.92
N THR A 329 22.91 -43.66 1.84
CA THR A 329 22.24 -44.25 3.02
C THR A 329 23.29 -44.69 4.03
N ASN A 330 24.33 -45.38 3.59
CA ASN A 330 25.42 -45.86 4.42
C ASN A 330 26.35 -44.73 4.90
N ALA A 331 26.61 -43.71 4.06
CA ALA A 331 27.35 -42.49 4.43
C ALA A 331 26.66 -41.74 5.58
N TRP A 332 25.33 -41.61 5.54
CA TRP A 332 24.56 -41.02 6.63
C TRP A 332 24.71 -41.82 7.93
N VAL A 333 24.52 -43.15 7.88
CA VAL A 333 24.70 -44.04 9.06
C VAL A 333 26.10 -43.92 9.65
N ALA A 334 27.13 -43.95 8.81
CA ALA A 334 28.54 -43.82 9.24
C ALA A 334 28.84 -42.46 9.89
N SER A 335 28.18 -41.40 9.44
CA SER A 335 28.40 -40.03 9.93
C SER A 335 27.60 -39.74 11.20
N TRP A 336 26.34 -40.15 11.22
CA TRP A 336 25.31 -39.75 12.20
C TRP A 336 25.21 -40.75 13.36
N GLU A 337 25.01 -42.04 13.07
CA GLU A 337 24.72 -43.09 14.07
C GLU A 337 25.97 -43.86 14.55
N ARG A 338 26.97 -44.05 13.69
CA ARG A 338 28.21 -44.83 13.96
C ARG A 338 27.99 -46.22 14.60
N PRO A 339 27.07 -47.06 14.10
CA PRO A 339 26.93 -48.42 14.59
C PRO A 339 28.21 -49.22 14.31
N ALA A 340 28.57 -50.14 15.20
CA ALA A 340 29.74 -51.00 15.06
C ALA A 340 29.71 -51.88 13.78
N ILE A 341 28.52 -52.09 13.20
CA ILE A 341 28.31 -52.70 11.89
C ILE A 341 27.24 -51.85 11.17
N ILE A 342 27.56 -51.33 9.98
CA ILE A 342 26.60 -50.63 9.12
C ILE A 342 25.68 -51.70 8.49
N GLY A 343 24.47 -51.83 9.02
CA GLY A 343 23.44 -52.71 8.47
C GLY A 343 22.84 -52.17 7.17
N ASN A 344 22.41 -53.08 6.29
CA ASN A 344 21.83 -52.73 4.99
C ASN A 344 20.40 -52.16 5.14
N ARG A 345 20.32 -50.86 5.44
CA ARG A 345 19.07 -50.08 5.56
C ARG A 345 18.41 -49.82 4.21
N TRP A 346 19.19 -49.71 3.13
CA TRP A 346 18.66 -49.46 1.79
C TRP A 346 17.80 -50.61 1.28
N ASP A 347 18.28 -51.86 1.34
CA ASP A 347 17.48 -53.01 0.92
C ASP A 347 16.28 -53.25 1.84
N ALA A 348 16.36 -52.87 3.13
CA ALA A 348 15.20 -52.91 4.02
C ALA A 348 14.12 -51.91 3.59
N PHE A 349 14.52 -50.69 3.23
CA PHE A 349 13.63 -49.63 2.76
C PHE A 349 12.95 -49.99 1.42
N ILE A 350 13.70 -50.38 0.38
CA ILE A 350 13.13 -50.66 -0.95
C ILE A 350 12.25 -51.91 -1.01
N ARG A 351 12.33 -52.80 0.01
CA ARG A 351 11.40 -53.94 0.17
C ARG A 351 10.07 -53.57 0.85
N SER A 352 9.97 -52.39 1.45
CA SER A 352 8.78 -51.95 2.20
C SER A 352 8.15 -50.68 1.64
N VAL A 353 8.92 -49.86 0.90
CA VAL A 353 8.46 -48.64 0.22
C VAL A 353 8.69 -48.78 -1.27
N ASN A 354 7.64 -48.53 -2.07
CA ASN A 354 7.74 -48.50 -3.53
C ASN A 354 8.49 -47.25 -4.01
N VAL A 355 9.82 -47.29 -3.97
CA VAL A 355 10.70 -46.18 -4.40
C VAL A 355 10.47 -45.78 -5.86
N GLY A 356 10.08 -46.71 -6.73
CA GLY A 356 9.72 -46.42 -8.12
C GLY A 356 8.40 -45.66 -8.27
N GLY A 357 7.53 -45.70 -7.27
CA GLY A 357 6.28 -44.95 -7.19
C GLY A 357 6.39 -43.62 -6.43
N LEU A 358 7.57 -43.27 -5.90
CA LEU A 358 7.78 -41.98 -5.23
C LEU A 358 8.01 -40.87 -6.26
N ASP A 359 7.18 -39.82 -6.18
CA ASP A 359 7.29 -38.61 -6.98
C ASP A 359 8.36 -37.66 -6.40
N PHE A 360 9.28 -37.22 -7.28
CA PHE A 360 10.41 -36.33 -6.98
C PHE A 360 10.28 -34.93 -7.62
N SER A 361 9.16 -34.63 -8.27
CA SER A 361 8.89 -33.30 -8.79
C SER A 361 8.84 -32.26 -7.64
N THR A 362 9.22 -31.01 -7.91
CA THR A 362 9.09 -29.94 -6.89
C THR A 362 7.62 -29.56 -6.73
N SER A 363 7.28 -28.89 -5.63
CA SER A 363 5.94 -28.34 -5.38
C SER A 363 5.41 -27.46 -6.54
N LYS A 364 6.29 -26.81 -7.32
CA LYS A 364 5.94 -26.09 -8.56
C LYS A 364 5.53 -26.99 -9.73
N SER A 365 6.08 -28.21 -9.83
CA SER A 365 5.86 -29.11 -10.97
C SER A 365 4.71 -30.10 -10.76
N ARG A 366 4.31 -30.37 -9.52
CA ARG A 366 3.13 -31.19 -9.18
C ARG A 366 1.80 -30.67 -9.74
N MET A 367 1.69 -29.37 -10.02
CA MET A 367 0.48 -28.78 -10.58
C MET A 367 0.11 -29.33 -11.97
N ASN A 368 1.05 -29.97 -12.68
CA ASN A 368 0.83 -30.42 -14.07
C ASN A 368 0.70 -31.94 -14.28
N VAL A 369 1.06 -32.81 -13.32
CA VAL A 369 1.15 -34.28 -13.58
C VAL A 369 0.61 -35.16 -12.45
N SER A 370 -0.65 -35.00 -12.05
CA SER A 370 -1.31 -35.98 -11.17
C SER A 370 -2.84 -36.09 -11.33
N ARG A 371 -3.34 -36.44 -12.53
CA ARG A 371 -4.71 -37.00 -12.67
C ARG A 371 -4.91 -37.91 -13.91
N ALA A 372 -4.08 -38.96 -14.01
CA ALA A 372 -4.20 -40.02 -15.02
C ALA A 372 -4.59 -41.38 -14.41
N SER A 373 -5.57 -41.38 -13.50
CA SER A 373 -6.19 -42.61 -12.96
C SER A 373 -7.68 -42.36 -12.65
N THR A 374 -8.56 -42.89 -13.50
CA THR A 374 -10.02 -43.00 -13.32
C THR A 374 -10.70 -41.77 -12.71
N VAL A 375 -10.58 -40.62 -13.37
CA VAL A 375 -11.31 -39.41 -13.00
C VAL A 375 -12.79 -39.57 -13.35
N ASN A 376 -13.62 -39.89 -12.34
CA ASN A 376 -14.99 -39.40 -12.35
C ASN A 376 -14.93 -37.88 -12.48
N GLN A 377 -15.54 -37.32 -13.53
CA GLN A 377 -15.44 -35.90 -13.88
C GLN A 377 -16.20 -35.01 -12.88
N GLY A 378 -15.60 -34.78 -11.71
CA GLY A 378 -15.95 -33.63 -10.89
C GLY A 378 -15.54 -32.36 -11.62
N GLN A 379 -16.52 -31.58 -12.10
CA GLN A 379 -16.27 -30.24 -12.60
C GLN A 379 -15.70 -29.37 -11.48
N VAL A 380 -14.65 -28.63 -11.78
CA VAL A 380 -14.04 -27.64 -10.89
C VAL A 380 -13.90 -26.34 -11.69
N GLU A 381 -14.44 -25.26 -11.14
CA GLU A 381 -14.36 -23.95 -11.78
C GLU A 381 -12.94 -23.39 -11.72
N LYS A 382 -12.64 -22.44 -12.60
CA LYS A 382 -11.30 -21.88 -12.74
C LYS A 382 -11.36 -20.36 -12.85
N MET A 383 -10.41 -19.69 -12.21
CA MET A 383 -10.02 -18.35 -12.61
C MET A 383 -8.84 -18.45 -13.58
N GLN A 384 -8.92 -17.74 -14.69
CA GLN A 384 -7.79 -17.53 -15.60
C GLN A 384 -7.38 -16.06 -15.56
N ILE A 385 -6.08 -15.81 -15.38
CA ILE A 385 -5.49 -14.47 -15.36
C ILE A 385 -4.78 -14.24 -16.68
N PHE A 386 -5.07 -13.13 -17.34
CA PHE A 386 -4.53 -12.76 -18.66
C PHE A 386 -3.82 -11.42 -18.60
N ASP A 387 -2.74 -11.29 -19.37
CA ASP A 387 -2.07 -10.01 -19.59
C ASP A 387 -2.98 -9.08 -20.41
N ALA A 388 -3.36 -7.93 -19.84
CA ALA A 388 -4.30 -7.01 -20.49
C ALA A 388 -3.67 -6.26 -21.68
N THR A 389 -2.35 -6.36 -21.89
CA THR A 389 -1.65 -5.74 -23.03
C THR A 389 -1.62 -6.63 -24.28
N ASN A 390 -1.85 -7.94 -24.15
CA ASN A 390 -1.64 -8.91 -25.24
C ASN A 390 -2.51 -10.19 -25.18
N ASP A 391 -3.50 -10.27 -24.30
CA ASP A 391 -4.45 -11.39 -24.14
C ASP A 391 -3.81 -12.77 -23.88
N LYS A 392 -2.55 -12.82 -23.44
CA LYS A 392 -1.85 -14.06 -23.11
C LYS A 392 -2.23 -14.53 -21.71
N LEU A 393 -2.60 -15.81 -21.59
CA LEU A 393 -2.83 -16.48 -20.32
C LEU A 393 -1.53 -16.50 -19.47
N LEU A 394 -1.57 -15.80 -18.32
CA LEU A 394 -0.49 -15.75 -17.33
C LEU A 394 -0.63 -16.85 -16.28
N SER A 395 -1.87 -17.16 -15.85
CA SER A 395 -2.13 -18.17 -14.84
C SER A 395 -3.53 -18.78 -14.97
N SER A 396 -3.71 -20.00 -14.48
CA SER A 396 -5.01 -20.68 -14.40
C SER A 396 -5.08 -21.41 -13.07
N VAL A 397 -6.02 -21.03 -12.21
CA VAL A 397 -6.16 -21.58 -10.85
C VAL A 397 -7.58 -22.13 -10.66
N GLN A 398 -7.70 -23.23 -9.90
CA GLN A 398 -9.00 -23.81 -9.55
C GLN A 398 -9.66 -23.01 -8.41
N LEU A 399 -10.99 -22.92 -8.43
CA LEU A 399 -11.77 -22.20 -7.43
C LEU A 399 -12.63 -23.16 -6.59
N ASP A 400 -12.51 -23.07 -5.28
CA ASP A 400 -13.43 -23.69 -4.33
C ASP A 400 -14.68 -22.81 -4.16
N ILE A 401 -15.77 -23.19 -4.81
CA ILE A 401 -17.01 -22.40 -4.83
C ILE A 401 -17.73 -22.44 -3.46
N LYS A 402 -17.91 -21.26 -2.88
CA LYS A 402 -18.49 -21.05 -1.54
C LYS A 402 -19.98 -20.75 -1.61
N LYS A 403 -20.69 -21.02 -0.52
CA LYS A 403 -22.15 -20.81 -0.44
C LYS A 403 -22.50 -19.36 -0.12
N ARG A 404 -23.24 -18.71 -1.01
CA ARG A 404 -23.78 -17.33 -0.95
C ARG A 404 -25.31 -17.37 -0.85
N ALA A 405 -25.82 -17.37 0.38
CA ALA A 405 -27.27 -17.41 0.63
C ALA A 405 -28.00 -16.12 0.16
N ASP A 406 -27.25 -15.02 0.08
CA ASP A 406 -27.65 -13.70 -0.40
C ASP A 406 -27.94 -13.69 -1.92
N ILE A 407 -27.07 -14.28 -2.74
CA ILE A 407 -27.30 -14.43 -4.20
C ILE A 407 -28.54 -15.30 -4.47
N LYS A 408 -28.79 -16.32 -3.63
CA LYS A 408 -30.04 -17.11 -3.65
C LYS A 408 -31.27 -16.35 -3.16
N LYS A 409 -31.13 -15.39 -2.25
CA LYS A 409 -32.21 -14.47 -1.85
C LYS A 409 -32.59 -13.55 -3.03
N ALA A 410 -31.61 -13.07 -3.79
CA ALA A 410 -31.83 -12.24 -4.98
C ALA A 410 -32.44 -13.04 -6.15
N ASN A 411 -32.08 -14.32 -6.29
CA ASN A 411 -32.47 -15.19 -7.41
C ASN A 411 -33.22 -16.45 -6.92
N PRO A 412 -34.40 -16.30 -6.28
CA PRO A 412 -35.06 -17.40 -5.56
C PRO A 412 -35.46 -18.56 -6.48
N ASP A 413 -35.89 -18.26 -7.71
CA ASP A 413 -36.35 -19.24 -8.69
C ASP A 413 -35.23 -20.01 -9.42
N VAL A 414 -33.96 -19.61 -9.25
CA VAL A 414 -32.84 -20.27 -9.93
C VAL A 414 -32.23 -21.32 -9.00
N GLU A 415 -32.22 -22.58 -9.44
CA GLU A 415 -31.70 -23.69 -8.64
C GLU A 415 -30.17 -23.62 -8.50
N ASN A 416 -29.66 -24.03 -7.33
CA ASN A 416 -28.24 -24.06 -6.97
C ASN A 416 -27.47 -22.73 -7.01
N VAL A 417 -28.08 -21.58 -7.35
CA VAL A 417 -27.42 -20.26 -7.46
C VAL A 417 -26.76 -19.79 -6.15
N GLU A 418 -27.08 -20.39 -5.01
CA GLU A 418 -26.30 -20.23 -3.78
C GLU A 418 -24.84 -20.73 -3.88
N TRP A 419 -24.53 -21.67 -4.76
CA TRP A 419 -23.18 -22.19 -4.99
C TRP A 419 -22.53 -21.40 -6.11
N SER A 420 -22.26 -20.13 -5.81
CA SER A 420 -21.70 -19.15 -6.75
C SER A 420 -20.55 -18.33 -6.16
N GLY A 421 -20.28 -18.43 -4.86
CA GLY A 421 -19.32 -17.56 -4.19
C GLY A 421 -17.87 -17.83 -4.56
N ILE A 422 -17.16 -16.77 -4.92
CA ILE A 422 -15.71 -16.77 -5.15
C ILE A 422 -15.07 -15.96 -4.02
N ASP A 423 -14.07 -16.52 -3.37
CA ASP A 423 -13.28 -15.86 -2.32
C ASP A 423 -11.93 -16.59 -2.23
N PHE A 424 -10.91 -15.96 -2.78
CA PHE A 424 -9.68 -16.59 -3.23
C PHE A 424 -8.49 -15.66 -3.04
N CYS A 425 -7.35 -16.20 -2.60
CA CYS A 425 -6.08 -15.49 -2.54
C CYS A 425 -4.93 -16.37 -3.03
N MET A 426 -4.09 -15.84 -3.91
CA MET A 426 -2.87 -16.51 -4.39
C MET A 426 -1.66 -15.58 -4.33
N LYS A 427 -0.45 -16.15 -4.23
CA LYS A 427 0.76 -15.39 -4.55
C LYS A 427 0.77 -15.11 -6.05
N PHE A 428 0.76 -13.83 -6.41
CA PHE A 428 0.78 -13.37 -7.80
C PHE A 428 1.43 -11.99 -7.85
N GLU A 429 2.42 -11.85 -8.70
CA GLU A 429 3.10 -10.59 -9.03
C GLU A 429 3.21 -10.58 -10.56
N ASN A 430 2.93 -9.43 -11.20
CA ASN A 430 3.06 -9.23 -12.64
C ASN A 430 3.64 -7.83 -12.88
N THR A 431 4.29 -7.59 -14.03
CA THR A 431 4.73 -6.23 -14.40
C THR A 431 3.65 -5.44 -15.12
N ASN A 432 2.77 -6.15 -15.85
CA ASN A 432 1.77 -5.54 -16.72
C ASN A 432 0.41 -5.51 -16.02
N PRO A 433 -0.51 -4.60 -16.42
CA PRO A 433 -1.92 -4.73 -16.08
C PRO A 433 -2.47 -6.08 -16.56
N PHE A 434 -3.43 -6.63 -15.82
CA PHE A 434 -4.00 -7.94 -16.11
C PHE A 434 -5.51 -7.92 -15.90
N TYR A 435 -6.24 -8.86 -16.48
CA TYR A 435 -7.66 -9.08 -16.19
C TYR A 435 -7.89 -10.55 -15.81
N VAL A 436 -9.08 -10.86 -15.27
CA VAL A 436 -9.46 -12.24 -14.92
C VAL A 436 -10.73 -12.67 -15.64
N LYS A 437 -10.75 -13.93 -16.11
CA LYS A 437 -11.95 -14.60 -16.62
C LYS A 437 -12.30 -15.75 -15.69
N PHE A 438 -13.59 -15.91 -15.38
CA PHE A 438 -14.06 -17.09 -14.67
C PHE A 438 -14.57 -18.13 -15.67
N ILE A 439 -13.91 -19.29 -15.71
CA ILE A 439 -14.27 -20.41 -16.59
C ILE A 439 -14.92 -21.50 -15.75
N ARG A 440 -16.21 -21.69 -16.01
CA ARG A 440 -17.02 -22.81 -15.51
C ARG A 440 -16.93 -23.98 -16.49
N VAL A 441 -16.95 -25.19 -15.95
CA VAL A 441 -17.06 -26.44 -16.72
C VAL A 441 -18.46 -27.00 -16.51
N LEU A 442 -19.16 -27.34 -17.59
CA LEU A 442 -20.51 -27.87 -17.56
C LEU A 442 -20.55 -29.40 -17.37
N SER A 443 -21.74 -29.93 -17.17
CA SER A 443 -22.01 -31.36 -16.92
C SER A 443 -21.54 -32.29 -18.04
N ASP A 444 -21.41 -31.79 -19.26
CA ASP A 444 -20.93 -32.48 -20.46
C ASP A 444 -19.43 -32.29 -20.74
N GLY A 445 -18.72 -31.50 -19.91
CA GLY A 445 -17.32 -31.14 -20.10
C GLY A 445 -17.06 -29.95 -21.02
N SER A 446 -18.10 -29.32 -21.58
CA SER A 446 -17.98 -28.03 -22.27
C SER A 446 -17.67 -26.90 -21.27
N THR A 447 -17.19 -25.75 -21.76
CA THR A 447 -16.80 -24.61 -20.91
C THR A 447 -17.64 -23.38 -21.20
N LYS A 448 -18.03 -22.67 -20.13
CA LYS A 448 -18.61 -21.33 -20.19
C LYS A 448 -17.71 -20.33 -19.50
N THR A 449 -17.63 -19.13 -20.06
CA THR A 449 -16.73 -18.07 -19.62
C THR A 449 -17.52 -16.83 -19.27
N LEU A 450 -17.34 -16.35 -18.04
CA LEU A 450 -17.69 -14.99 -17.64
C LEU A 450 -16.49 -14.09 -17.91
N ASP A 451 -16.61 -13.26 -18.94
CA ASP A 451 -15.65 -12.22 -19.31
C ASP A 451 -15.91 -10.96 -18.47
N LEU A 452 -15.22 -10.84 -17.33
CA LEU A 452 -15.25 -9.62 -16.53
C LEU A 452 -14.27 -8.59 -17.08
N GLN A 453 -14.79 -7.43 -17.49
CA GLN A 453 -14.00 -6.30 -17.99
C GLN A 453 -13.38 -5.47 -16.84
N VAL A 454 -12.75 -6.15 -15.87
CA VAL A 454 -12.01 -5.53 -14.76
C VAL A 454 -10.51 -5.65 -15.04
N ILE A 455 -9.87 -4.50 -15.29
CA ILE A 455 -8.41 -4.41 -15.39
C ILE A 455 -7.85 -4.16 -13.99
N PHE A 456 -7.02 -5.08 -13.53
CA PHE A 456 -6.25 -5.00 -12.30
C PHE A 456 -4.87 -4.44 -12.65
N PHE A 457 -4.46 -3.40 -11.92
CA PHE A 457 -3.09 -2.92 -11.97
C PHE A 457 -2.22 -3.73 -11.00
N PRO A 458 -0.94 -3.99 -11.34
CA PRO A 458 -0.07 -4.79 -10.49
C PRO A 458 0.33 -4.00 -9.24
N HIS A 459 -0.32 -4.30 -8.13
CA HIS A 459 0.10 -3.80 -6.83
C HIS A 459 1.44 -4.44 -6.44
N SER A 460 2.31 -3.61 -5.87
CA SER A 460 3.74 -3.88 -5.80
C SER A 460 4.34 -3.57 -4.42
N SER A 461 5.54 -4.09 -4.19
CA SER A 461 6.52 -3.56 -3.22
C SER A 461 7.80 -3.19 -3.97
N SER A 462 8.58 -2.24 -3.45
CA SER A 462 9.85 -1.80 -4.05
C SER A 462 10.76 -2.99 -4.39
N ARG A 463 11.51 -2.91 -5.50
CA ARG A 463 12.53 -3.93 -5.80
C ARG A 463 13.58 -4.00 -4.69
N LYS A 464 14.11 -5.19 -4.46
CA LYS A 464 15.07 -5.48 -3.37
C LYS A 464 16.53 -5.20 -3.72
N ASP A 465 16.80 -4.92 -5.00
CA ASP A 465 18.12 -4.73 -5.58
C ASP A 465 18.17 -3.37 -6.28
N ILE A 466 19.25 -2.63 -6.12
CA ILE A 466 19.43 -1.32 -6.74
C ILE A 466 19.57 -1.40 -8.28
N GLY A 467 19.82 -2.59 -8.85
CA GLY A 467 19.84 -2.80 -10.30
C GLY A 467 21.18 -2.43 -10.93
N HIS A 468 21.18 -2.04 -12.21
CA HIS A 468 22.43 -1.79 -12.95
C HIS A 468 23.05 -0.44 -12.58
N ASP A 469 24.34 -0.47 -12.26
CA ASP A 469 25.13 0.68 -11.84
C ASP A 469 25.86 1.27 -13.06
N TYR A 470 25.24 2.27 -13.70
CA TYR A 470 25.74 2.84 -14.95
C TYR A 470 27.03 3.66 -14.79
N SER A 471 27.48 3.96 -13.56
CA SER A 471 28.75 4.67 -13.30
C SER A 471 30.03 3.87 -13.63
N LYS A 472 29.88 2.74 -14.32
CA LYS A 472 30.95 1.82 -14.76
C LYS A 472 30.88 1.55 -16.27
N GLU A 473 29.87 2.08 -16.95
CA GLU A 473 29.82 2.07 -18.40
C GLU A 473 30.85 3.06 -18.97
N CYS A 474 31.30 2.79 -20.18
CA CYS A 474 32.31 3.61 -20.88
C CYS A 474 31.99 3.68 -22.38
N VAL A 475 30.69 3.76 -22.70
CA VAL A 475 30.14 3.75 -24.06
C VAL A 475 29.15 4.88 -24.24
N PHE A 476 29.00 5.36 -25.48
CA PHE A 476 27.84 6.14 -25.89
C PHE A 476 26.83 5.22 -26.60
N LYS A 477 25.55 5.26 -26.21
CA LYS A 477 24.44 4.54 -26.86
C LYS A 477 23.11 5.26 -26.63
N ILE A 478 22.30 5.37 -27.68
CA ILE A 478 20.85 5.60 -27.56
C ILE A 478 20.15 4.27 -27.87
N ILE A 479 19.31 3.80 -26.95
CA ILE A 479 18.59 2.53 -27.02
C ILE A 479 17.09 2.83 -26.91
N ILE A 480 16.32 2.43 -27.91
CA ILE A 480 14.86 2.56 -27.94
C ILE A 480 14.25 1.16 -27.79
N THR A 481 13.33 0.98 -26.84
CA THR A 481 12.72 -0.33 -26.57
C THR A 481 11.28 -0.37 -27.07
N ASP A 482 11.01 -1.12 -28.13
CA ASP A 482 9.65 -1.22 -28.67
C ASP A 482 8.68 -1.96 -27.73
N LYS A 483 7.37 -1.82 -27.99
CA LYS A 483 6.29 -2.48 -27.23
C LYS A 483 6.29 -4.03 -27.25
N LYS A 484 7.26 -4.67 -27.90
CA LYS A 484 7.50 -6.12 -27.89
C LYS A 484 8.81 -6.47 -27.17
N GLY A 485 9.51 -5.50 -26.58
CA GLY A 485 10.82 -5.66 -25.95
C GLY A 485 11.96 -5.76 -26.94
N LYS A 486 11.79 -5.32 -28.20
CA LYS A 486 12.88 -5.28 -29.18
C LYS A 486 13.62 -3.95 -29.06
N GLU A 487 14.90 -4.03 -28.71
CA GLU A 487 15.81 -2.88 -28.76
C GLU A 487 16.08 -2.46 -30.21
N GLN A 488 16.17 -1.15 -30.42
CA GLN A 488 16.65 -0.47 -31.61
C GLN A 488 17.68 0.58 -31.18
N TYR A 489 18.64 0.87 -32.05
CA TYR A 489 19.71 1.83 -31.75
C TYR A 489 19.64 3.03 -32.70
N VAL A 490 20.14 4.16 -32.21
CA VAL A 490 20.30 5.42 -32.96
C VAL A 490 21.78 5.75 -32.94
N ASP A 491 22.40 5.69 -34.12
CA ASP A 491 23.85 5.89 -34.29
C ASP A 491 24.18 7.28 -34.89
N ASP A 492 23.20 7.95 -35.50
CA ASP A 492 23.33 9.25 -36.16
C ASP A 492 22.67 10.39 -35.35
N MET A 493 23.39 11.50 -35.17
CA MET A 493 22.96 12.69 -34.42
C MET A 493 23.34 13.98 -35.15
N ILE A 494 22.59 15.07 -34.93
CA ILE A 494 22.88 16.39 -35.54
C ILE A 494 23.50 17.35 -34.54
N GLU A 495 22.94 17.43 -33.34
CA GLU A 495 23.44 18.28 -32.25
C GLU A 495 23.74 17.41 -31.01
N GLY A 496 24.23 18.06 -29.95
CA GLY A 496 24.50 17.41 -28.68
C GLY A 496 23.25 16.88 -27.96
N ILE A 497 23.48 16.25 -26.80
CA ILE A 497 22.42 15.87 -25.86
C ILE A 497 22.46 16.86 -24.70
N SER A 498 21.30 17.37 -24.28
CA SER A 498 21.18 18.12 -23.03
C SER A 498 20.05 17.59 -22.17
N TRP A 499 20.27 17.56 -20.85
CA TRP A 499 19.25 17.23 -19.87
C TRP A 499 19.36 18.07 -18.60
N SER A 500 18.23 18.33 -17.95
CA SER A 500 18.14 19.08 -16.69
C SER A 500 17.63 18.18 -15.56
N ASN A 501 18.03 18.49 -14.31
CA ASN A 501 17.52 17.85 -13.10
C ASN A 501 17.30 18.90 -12.01
N GLU A 502 16.13 18.85 -11.35
CA GLU A 502 15.74 19.73 -10.25
C GLU A 502 14.98 18.93 -9.14
N PRO A 503 15.08 19.32 -7.86
CA PRO A 503 14.40 18.65 -6.76
C PRO A 503 12.87 18.66 -6.87
N MET A 504 12.23 17.50 -6.69
CA MET A 504 10.78 17.29 -6.87
C MET A 504 10.19 17.66 -8.24
N GLU A 505 11.04 17.85 -9.25
CA GLU A 505 10.64 18.06 -10.64
C GLU A 505 10.93 16.83 -11.50
N ILE A 506 10.31 16.74 -12.68
CA ILE A 506 10.59 15.69 -13.66
C ILE A 506 11.80 16.12 -14.51
N PRO A 507 12.96 15.42 -14.43
CA PRO A 507 14.09 15.72 -15.30
C PRO A 507 13.69 15.58 -16.77
N SER A 508 14.11 16.50 -17.63
CA SER A 508 13.84 16.45 -19.08
C SER A 508 15.12 16.36 -19.89
N CYS A 509 15.03 15.79 -21.09
CA CYS A 509 16.15 15.64 -22.02
C CYS A 509 15.70 15.98 -23.44
N THR A 510 16.55 16.67 -24.20
CA THR A 510 16.31 16.99 -25.61
C THR A 510 17.43 16.41 -26.47
N ILE A 511 17.06 15.82 -27.61
CA ILE A 511 17.98 15.28 -28.62
C ILE A 511 17.56 15.79 -30.00
N LYS A 512 18.52 16.16 -30.86
CA LYS A 512 18.26 16.51 -32.26
C LYS A 512 18.90 15.53 -33.24
N LEU A 513 18.06 14.93 -34.06
CA LEU A 513 18.37 13.80 -34.93
C LEU A 513 17.98 14.09 -36.39
N PRO A 514 18.49 13.31 -37.37
CA PRO A 514 17.96 13.33 -38.73
C PRO A 514 16.48 12.94 -38.76
N ILE A 515 15.68 13.55 -39.66
CA ILE A 515 14.23 13.32 -39.71
C ILE A 515 13.83 11.85 -39.99
N TYR A 516 14.72 11.05 -40.59
CA TYR A 516 14.49 9.62 -40.81
C TYR A 516 14.62 8.75 -39.54
N GLU A 517 15.28 9.24 -38.49
CA GLU A 517 15.37 8.54 -37.21
C GLU A 517 14.08 8.67 -36.38
N ALA A 518 13.28 9.71 -36.64
CA ALA A 518 12.10 10.05 -35.84
C ALA A 518 11.02 8.95 -35.79
N GLU A 519 10.88 8.12 -36.84
CA GLU A 519 9.92 7.00 -36.85
C GLU A 519 10.23 5.96 -35.76
N LYS A 520 11.50 5.84 -35.32
CA LYS A 520 11.87 4.94 -34.22
C LYS A 520 11.29 5.38 -32.87
N PHE A 521 10.98 6.66 -32.71
CA PHE A 521 10.53 7.28 -31.45
C PHE A 521 9.01 7.42 -31.32
N ASP A 522 8.22 6.97 -32.30
CA ASP A 522 6.78 7.24 -32.33
C ASP A 522 6.00 6.68 -31.12
N GLY A 523 5.14 7.54 -30.56
CA GLY A 523 4.36 7.28 -29.35
C GLY A 523 5.11 7.50 -28.03
N ASN A 524 4.47 7.12 -26.92
CA ASN A 524 5.09 7.06 -25.59
C ASN A 524 5.92 5.76 -25.51
N ILE A 525 7.23 5.87 -25.74
CA ILE A 525 8.16 4.73 -25.86
C ILE A 525 9.36 4.90 -24.91
N ASP A 526 9.82 3.79 -24.32
CA ASP A 526 10.99 3.74 -23.43
C ASP A 526 12.28 4.03 -24.24
N VAL A 527 12.95 5.13 -23.91
CA VAL A 527 14.23 5.55 -24.48
C VAL A 527 15.29 5.59 -23.39
N LYS A 528 16.43 4.98 -23.63
CA LYS A 528 17.59 5.00 -22.73
C LYS A 528 18.80 5.57 -23.42
N ILE A 529 19.31 6.66 -22.87
CA ILE A 529 20.58 7.26 -23.29
C ILE A 529 21.65 6.81 -22.30
N ILE A 530 22.77 6.29 -22.77
CA ILE A 530 23.97 6.02 -21.97
C ILE A 530 25.09 6.89 -22.55
N VAL A 531 25.72 7.70 -21.70
CA VAL A 531 26.85 8.57 -22.07
C VAL A 531 27.95 8.36 -21.02
N PHE A 532 28.89 7.47 -21.33
CA PHE A 532 29.95 7.03 -20.43
C PHE A 532 29.40 6.59 -19.06
N ASP A 533 29.70 7.30 -17.97
CA ASP A 533 29.32 6.94 -16.60
C ASP A 533 27.89 7.39 -16.21
N LYS A 534 27.12 7.95 -17.15
CA LYS A 534 25.78 8.50 -16.93
C LYS A 534 24.72 7.85 -17.83
N MET A 535 23.49 7.81 -17.34
CA MET A 535 22.36 7.19 -18.03
C MET A 535 21.05 7.93 -17.74
N PHE A 536 20.33 8.29 -18.81
CA PHE A 536 18.99 8.87 -18.75
C PHE A 536 17.97 7.77 -19.14
N ASP A 537 17.20 7.29 -18.15
CA ASP A 537 16.05 6.39 -18.34
C ASP A 537 14.85 7.30 -18.64
N GLY A 538 14.27 7.24 -19.84
CA GLY A 538 13.30 8.24 -20.31
C GLY A 538 12.12 7.68 -21.09
N ILE A 539 11.15 8.56 -21.34
CA ILE A 539 9.95 8.34 -22.15
C ILE A 539 9.82 9.50 -23.14
N VAL A 540 9.46 9.21 -24.39
CA VAL A 540 9.15 10.26 -25.39
C VAL A 540 7.93 11.09 -24.96
N LYS A 541 8.16 12.39 -24.78
CA LYS A 541 7.17 13.43 -24.44
C LYS A 541 6.59 14.08 -25.69
N ALA A 542 7.46 14.47 -26.62
CA ALA A 542 7.09 15.15 -27.87
C ALA A 542 8.12 14.92 -28.97
N ILE A 543 7.68 15.06 -30.22
CA ILE A 543 8.52 15.01 -31.43
C ILE A 543 8.18 16.23 -32.30
N THR A 544 9.16 17.08 -32.58
CA THR A 544 9.03 18.25 -33.45
C THR A 544 9.83 18.02 -34.73
N LEU A 545 9.15 18.00 -35.89
CA LEU A 545 9.77 17.74 -37.19
C LEU A 545 9.97 19.03 -37.99
N ASP A 546 11.23 19.39 -38.25
CA ASP A 546 11.58 20.41 -39.23
C ASP A 546 11.82 19.75 -40.59
N LYS A 547 10.89 19.99 -41.52
CA LYS A 547 10.91 19.42 -42.87
C LYS A 547 11.72 20.25 -43.88
N ASP A 548 12.09 21.48 -43.54
CA ASP A 548 12.91 22.35 -44.39
C ASP A 548 14.41 22.15 -44.07
N ALA A 549 14.73 21.82 -42.82
CA ALA A 549 16.08 21.45 -42.36
C ALA A 549 16.35 19.93 -42.32
N GLU A 550 15.36 19.08 -42.61
CA GLU A 550 15.40 17.61 -42.49
C GLU A 550 15.82 17.09 -41.10
N THR A 551 15.39 17.78 -40.03
CA THR A 551 15.71 17.41 -38.63
C THR A 551 14.48 17.05 -37.81
N ALA A 552 14.68 16.28 -36.74
CA ALA A 552 13.70 16.00 -35.71
C ALA A 552 14.28 16.32 -34.33
N GLU A 553 13.56 17.11 -33.54
CA GLU A 553 13.80 17.29 -32.11
C GLU A 553 12.94 16.30 -31.34
N ILE A 554 13.58 15.43 -30.56
CA ILE A 554 12.93 14.50 -29.64
C ILE A 554 13.05 15.08 -28.22
N GLN A 555 11.91 15.30 -27.57
CA GLN A 555 11.85 15.68 -26.17
C GLN A 555 11.47 14.46 -25.34
N LEU A 556 12.23 14.19 -24.28
CA LEU A 556 12.02 13.10 -23.33
C LEU A 556 11.74 13.66 -21.94
N ASP A 557 10.80 13.04 -21.24
CA ASP A 557 10.71 13.14 -19.77
C ASP A 557 11.42 11.94 -19.15
N HIS A 558 12.09 12.14 -18.01
CA HIS A 558 12.71 11.05 -17.26
C HIS A 558 11.64 10.07 -16.76
N LYS A 559 12.02 8.81 -16.64
CA LYS A 559 11.14 7.66 -16.40
C LYS A 559 10.22 7.78 -15.18
N ILE A 560 10.53 8.67 -14.23
CA ILE A 560 9.67 9.01 -13.09
C ILE A 560 8.26 9.49 -13.51
N VAL A 561 8.11 10.08 -14.70
CA VAL A 561 6.81 10.47 -15.26
C VAL A 561 5.82 9.32 -15.35
N GLU A 562 6.28 8.05 -15.39
CA GLU A 562 5.38 6.90 -15.40
C GLU A 562 4.44 6.88 -14.17
N TRP A 563 4.86 7.46 -13.04
CA TRP A 563 4.05 7.53 -11.81
C TRP A 563 2.74 8.31 -11.96
N ASP A 564 2.63 9.25 -12.90
CA ASP A 564 1.38 10.00 -13.16
C ASP A 564 0.54 9.45 -14.32
N GLU A 565 1.01 8.41 -15.02
CA GLU A 565 0.18 7.64 -15.99
C GLU A 565 -1.01 6.95 -15.31
N ARG A 566 -0.97 6.80 -13.98
CA ARG A 566 -2.01 6.14 -13.18
C ARG A 566 -2.34 6.96 -11.93
N GLN A 567 -3.59 6.85 -11.50
CA GLN A 567 -4.08 7.39 -10.23
C GLN A 567 -4.11 6.32 -9.14
N ILE A 568 -4.03 6.74 -7.88
CA ILE A 568 -4.42 5.92 -6.73
C ILE A 568 -5.91 5.53 -6.92
N PRO A 569 -6.31 4.25 -6.77
CA PRO A 569 -7.62 3.77 -7.23
C PRO A 569 -8.82 4.32 -6.44
N GLU A 570 -8.61 4.77 -5.20
CA GLU A 570 -9.64 5.22 -4.27
C GLU A 570 -9.13 6.36 -3.37
N ASN A 571 -10.02 6.92 -2.54
CA ASN A 571 -9.65 7.96 -1.58
C ASN A 571 -8.95 7.34 -0.36
N TYR A 572 -7.62 7.43 -0.31
CA TYR A 572 -6.80 6.72 0.68
C TYR A 572 -6.36 7.64 1.83
N THR A 573 -6.79 7.35 3.05
CA THR A 573 -6.43 8.13 4.25
C THR A 573 -5.20 7.56 4.95
N VAL A 574 -4.09 8.29 4.92
CA VAL A 574 -2.88 8.00 5.69
C VAL A 574 -2.90 8.77 7.00
N LYS A 575 -2.66 8.09 8.12
CA LYS A 575 -2.51 8.69 9.46
C LYS A 575 -1.30 8.10 10.17
N ASN A 576 -0.37 8.96 10.56
CA ASN A 576 0.86 8.64 11.30
C ASN A 576 1.64 7.43 10.72
N ARG A 577 1.97 7.51 9.43
CA ARG A 577 2.88 6.55 8.75
C ARG A 577 4.01 7.30 8.05
N ASN A 578 5.19 6.69 7.98
CA ASN A 578 6.37 7.26 7.31
C ASN A 578 6.36 7.05 5.79
N PHE A 579 7.33 7.64 5.07
CA PHE A 579 7.41 7.53 3.61
C PHE A 579 7.59 6.08 3.10
N PRO A 580 8.54 5.26 3.61
CA PRO A 580 8.64 3.84 3.25
C PRO A 580 7.33 3.06 3.42
N ASP A 581 6.65 3.26 4.56
CA ASP A 581 5.38 2.61 4.89
C ASP A 581 4.28 2.90 3.86
N VAL A 582 4.30 4.08 3.25
CA VAL A 582 3.32 4.54 2.26
C VAL A 582 3.78 4.22 0.84
N PHE A 583 4.93 4.75 0.41
CA PHE A 583 5.36 4.81 -0.99
C PHE A 583 6.22 3.63 -1.47
N SER A 584 6.80 2.81 -0.57
CA SER A 584 7.51 1.58 -0.97
C SER A 584 6.58 0.38 -1.20
N GLN A 585 5.27 0.60 -1.11
CA GLN A 585 4.22 -0.39 -1.33
C GLN A 585 2.98 0.21 -2.01
N SER A 586 2.16 -0.63 -2.61
CA SER A 586 0.86 -0.22 -3.16
C SER A 586 -0.13 0.20 -2.05
N PRO A 587 -1.12 1.07 -2.33
CA PRO A 587 -1.47 1.62 -3.65
C PRO A 587 -0.59 2.79 -4.15
N PHE A 588 0.40 3.25 -3.39
CA PHE A 588 1.20 4.42 -3.73
C PHE A 588 2.44 4.12 -4.60
N LEU A 589 2.97 2.89 -4.53
CA LEU A 589 4.03 2.46 -5.44
C LEU A 589 3.45 2.11 -6.82
N TYR A 590 3.92 2.83 -7.85
CA TYR A 590 3.49 2.61 -9.24
C TYR A 590 3.80 1.19 -9.75
N SER A 591 5.03 0.68 -9.56
CA SER A 591 5.49 -0.58 -10.13
C SER A 591 6.58 -1.26 -9.29
N THR A 592 6.62 -2.60 -9.31
CA THR A 592 7.71 -3.41 -8.72
C THR A 592 9.08 -3.09 -9.31
N GLN A 593 9.13 -2.44 -10.48
CA GLN A 593 10.38 -2.07 -11.13
C GLN A 593 11.12 -0.92 -10.44
N TRP A 594 10.50 -0.16 -9.53
CA TRP A 594 11.17 0.95 -8.83
C TRP A 594 11.90 0.49 -7.56
N TYR A 595 13.12 1.00 -7.37
CA TYR A 595 13.79 0.96 -6.07
C TYR A 595 13.54 2.30 -5.36
N ILE A 596 12.93 2.23 -4.18
CA ILE A 596 12.71 3.39 -3.31
C ILE A 596 13.79 3.39 -2.24
N ASN A 597 14.70 4.37 -2.32
CA ASN A 597 15.60 4.68 -1.22
C ASN A 597 14.94 5.72 -0.32
N SER A 598 15.07 5.59 1.01
CA SER A 598 14.58 6.58 1.96
C SER A 598 15.61 6.82 3.04
N ASP A 599 15.96 8.08 3.28
CA ASP A 599 16.94 8.43 4.30
C ASP A 599 16.37 8.40 5.73
N GLU A 600 17.24 8.66 6.72
CA GLU A 600 16.87 8.62 8.13
C GLU A 600 15.81 9.68 8.52
N ALA A 601 15.67 10.77 7.74
CA ALA A 601 14.60 11.76 7.95
C ALA A 601 13.28 11.25 7.36
N ALA A 602 13.27 10.73 6.13
CA ALA A 602 12.08 10.16 5.50
C ALA A 602 11.52 8.91 6.24
N MET A 603 12.38 8.15 6.92
CA MET A 603 11.97 7.06 7.82
C MET A 603 11.27 7.54 9.11
N LYS A 604 11.48 8.79 9.53
CA LYS A 604 10.91 9.39 10.76
C LYS A 604 9.75 10.34 10.50
N ALA A 605 9.73 11.01 9.35
CA ALA A 605 8.70 11.97 8.97
C ALA A 605 7.35 11.28 8.73
N ASN A 606 6.36 11.58 9.56
CA ASN A 606 5.04 10.96 9.53
C ASN A 606 4.00 11.80 8.77
N ILE A 607 3.36 11.18 7.79
CA ILE A 607 2.31 11.77 6.94
C ILE A 607 0.94 11.64 7.62
N ASN A 608 0.12 12.67 7.51
CA ASN A 608 -1.29 12.69 7.92
C ASN A 608 -2.12 13.40 6.85
N TYR A 609 -2.73 12.65 5.92
CA TYR A 609 -3.42 13.23 4.75
C TYR A 609 -4.47 12.26 4.16
N ALA A 610 -5.43 12.82 3.42
CA ALA A 610 -6.46 12.07 2.69
C ALA A 610 -6.26 12.22 1.17
N PHE A 611 -5.50 11.29 0.58
CA PHE A 611 -5.19 11.30 -0.84
C PHE A 611 -6.46 11.02 -1.66
N SER A 612 -6.84 11.93 -2.54
CA SER A 612 -8.17 11.93 -3.17
C SER A 612 -8.09 11.50 -4.64
N ARG A 613 -7.72 10.23 -4.87
CA ARG A 613 -7.63 9.60 -6.21
C ARG A 613 -6.71 10.36 -7.19
N GLN A 614 -5.61 10.88 -6.66
CA GLN A 614 -4.60 11.69 -7.36
C GLN A 614 -3.51 10.82 -8.02
N GLY A 615 -2.62 11.42 -8.82
CA GLY A 615 -1.45 10.75 -9.44
C GLY A 615 -0.49 10.16 -8.39
N HIS A 616 0.36 9.18 -8.75
CA HIS A 616 1.29 8.60 -7.77
C HIS A 616 2.45 9.57 -7.46
N LEU A 617 2.92 10.35 -8.44
CA LEU A 617 3.94 11.38 -8.21
C LEU A 617 3.32 12.61 -7.55
N GLU A 618 2.12 13.01 -8.00
CA GLU A 618 1.31 14.04 -7.34
C GLU A 618 1.10 13.73 -5.83
N ALA A 619 0.84 12.47 -5.48
CA ALA A 619 0.76 12.03 -4.08
C ALA A 619 2.11 12.13 -3.35
N LEU A 620 3.22 11.77 -3.99
CA LEU A 620 4.55 11.85 -3.38
C LEU A 620 5.00 13.30 -3.16
N THR A 621 4.81 14.18 -4.14
CA THR A 621 5.08 15.62 -4.03
C THR A 621 4.24 16.21 -2.90
N LYS A 622 2.93 15.97 -2.87
CA LYS A 622 2.04 16.46 -1.81
C LYS A 622 2.43 15.93 -0.42
N ALA A 623 2.88 14.67 -0.31
CA ALA A 623 3.40 14.14 0.95
C ALA A 623 4.70 14.84 1.39
N CYS A 624 5.61 15.14 0.47
CA CYS A 624 6.83 15.89 0.74
C CYS A 624 6.53 17.36 1.14
N GLU A 625 5.52 18.00 0.55
CA GLU A 625 5.07 19.37 0.91
C GLU A 625 4.51 19.47 2.33
N LEU A 626 3.83 18.43 2.82
CA LEU A 626 3.28 18.40 4.19
C LEU A 626 4.35 18.29 5.28
N THR A 627 5.60 18.03 4.89
CA THR A 627 6.73 17.83 5.82
C THR A 627 7.77 18.93 5.74
N ASP A 628 8.46 19.11 6.86
CA ASP A 628 9.34 20.23 7.17
C ASP A 628 10.58 20.28 6.25
N ASN A 629 11.17 19.12 5.94
CA ASN A 629 12.43 19.03 5.19
C ASN A 629 12.51 17.92 4.13
N ILE A 630 11.46 17.13 3.89
CA ILE A 630 11.54 16.00 2.93
C ILE A 630 11.30 16.47 1.49
N TRP A 631 12.09 15.90 0.61
CA TRP A 631 12.03 16.00 -0.85
C TRP A 631 12.00 14.60 -1.45
N TRP A 632 11.70 14.52 -2.75
CA TRP A 632 12.09 13.40 -3.58
C TRP A 632 13.02 13.86 -4.70
N ARG A 633 13.92 12.98 -5.15
CA ARG A 633 14.80 13.20 -6.30
C ARG A 633 15.07 11.90 -7.05
N VAL A 634 15.50 12.04 -8.30
CA VAL A 634 16.00 10.95 -9.16
C VAL A 634 17.39 11.34 -9.68
N GLY A 635 18.13 10.42 -10.30
CA GLY A 635 19.50 10.69 -10.75
C GLY A 635 20.02 9.70 -11.79
N PHE A 636 20.99 10.15 -12.58
CA PHE A 636 21.40 9.54 -13.85
C PHE A 636 22.39 8.37 -13.74
N ARG A 637 22.26 7.55 -12.68
CA ARG A 637 23.18 6.44 -12.36
C ARG A 637 22.52 5.06 -12.31
N TYR A 638 21.22 5.00 -11.99
CA TYR A 638 20.47 3.76 -11.81
C TYR A 638 19.11 3.88 -12.50
N ASN A 639 18.68 2.84 -13.22
CA ASN A 639 17.37 2.84 -13.87
C ASN A 639 16.23 2.75 -12.82
N ARG A 640 15.14 3.50 -12.98
CA ARG A 640 13.97 3.52 -12.06
C ARG A 640 14.37 3.52 -10.56
N TYR A 641 15.23 4.47 -10.18
CA TYR A 641 15.70 4.66 -8.80
C TYR A 641 15.19 6.01 -8.29
N LEU A 642 14.48 5.99 -7.16
CA LEU A 642 13.84 7.15 -6.55
C LEU A 642 14.33 7.28 -5.11
N GLU A 643 14.88 8.44 -4.77
CA GLU A 643 15.30 8.78 -3.42
C GLU A 643 14.28 9.71 -2.77
N ILE A 644 13.97 9.46 -1.49
CA ILE A 644 13.10 10.30 -0.66
C ILE A 644 13.87 10.66 0.62
N GLY A 645 13.98 11.94 0.96
CA GLY A 645 14.83 12.35 2.08
C GLY A 645 14.95 13.85 2.31
N ALA A 646 15.69 14.22 3.36
CA ALA A 646 16.14 15.59 3.61
C ALA A 646 17.46 15.90 2.88
N PHE A 647 18.25 14.86 2.53
CA PHE A 647 19.49 14.98 1.76
C PHE A 647 20.54 15.89 2.44
N GLY A 648 21.23 16.74 1.67
CA GLY A 648 22.36 17.53 2.18
C GLY A 648 23.62 16.71 2.46
N ASN A 649 23.74 15.51 1.89
CA ASN A 649 24.93 14.67 1.99
C ASN A 649 26.14 15.43 1.42
N LYS A 650 27.19 15.58 2.24
CA LYS A 650 28.40 16.29 1.83
C LYS A 650 29.29 15.39 0.98
N LYS A 651 29.60 15.85 -0.22
CA LYS A 651 30.52 15.22 -1.15
C LYS A 651 31.92 15.79 -1.00
N ASP A 652 32.93 14.98 -1.29
CA ASP A 652 34.35 15.36 -1.26
C ASP A 652 34.78 16.12 -2.53
N TYR A 653 33.94 17.05 -3.02
CA TYR A 653 34.18 17.83 -4.24
C TYR A 653 34.30 19.32 -3.93
N LEU A 654 35.34 19.94 -4.49
CA LEU A 654 35.58 21.38 -4.47
C LEU A 654 35.35 21.98 -5.86
N LEU A 655 34.48 22.98 -5.95
CA LEU A 655 34.31 23.85 -7.11
C LEU A 655 35.20 25.09 -6.94
N SER A 656 36.17 25.34 -7.82
CA SER A 656 36.89 26.64 -7.85
C SER A 656 37.52 27.00 -9.20
N GLU A 657 37.98 28.25 -9.35
CA GLU A 657 38.59 28.79 -10.58
C GLU A 657 39.96 28.15 -10.94
N SER A 658 40.61 27.50 -9.97
CA SER A 658 41.96 26.94 -10.09
C SER A 658 42.01 25.48 -9.67
N GLY A 659 42.98 24.72 -10.18
CA GLY A 659 43.09 23.28 -9.91
C GLY A 659 42.14 22.45 -10.76
N GLU A 660 42.53 21.20 -11.02
CA GLU A 660 41.77 20.24 -11.82
C GLU A 660 42.23 18.83 -11.41
N THR A 661 41.39 18.12 -10.66
CA THR A 661 41.65 16.73 -10.19
C THR A 661 40.33 15.98 -10.03
N GLU A 662 40.37 14.67 -9.79
CA GLU A 662 39.19 13.84 -9.50
C GLU A 662 38.27 14.41 -8.40
N ARG A 663 38.81 15.22 -7.46
CA ARG A 663 38.06 15.86 -6.36
C ARG A 663 37.98 17.39 -6.45
N HIS A 664 38.57 17.97 -7.49
CA HIS A 664 38.67 19.42 -7.66
C HIS A 664 38.16 19.78 -9.04
N ILE A 665 36.88 20.13 -9.10
CA ILE A 665 36.14 20.40 -10.32
C ILE A 665 36.33 21.88 -10.67
N ARG A 666 36.87 22.13 -11.86
CA ARG A 666 37.25 23.47 -12.27
C ARG A 666 36.07 24.26 -12.83
N ILE A 667 35.89 25.48 -12.34
CA ILE A 667 34.97 26.47 -12.90
C ILE A 667 35.56 26.97 -14.22
N MET A 668 34.81 26.86 -15.31
CA MET A 668 35.25 27.19 -16.67
C MET A 668 34.95 28.65 -17.03
N SER A 669 33.71 29.09 -16.79
CA SER A 669 33.19 30.40 -17.21
C SER A 669 31.82 30.65 -16.57
N ASP A 670 31.16 31.72 -16.99
CA ASP A 670 29.71 31.92 -16.88
C ASP A 670 29.16 31.91 -15.45
N ILE A 671 29.96 32.34 -14.46
CA ILE A 671 29.48 32.57 -13.09
C ILE A 671 28.55 33.78 -13.05
N SER A 672 27.33 33.57 -12.56
CA SER A 672 26.37 34.61 -12.19
C SER A 672 25.94 34.46 -10.74
N ILE A 673 25.65 35.58 -10.09
CA ILE A 673 25.09 35.63 -8.73
C ILE A 673 23.80 36.43 -8.83
N GLU A 674 22.67 35.73 -8.80
CA GLU A 674 21.34 36.31 -8.86
C GLU A 674 20.78 36.49 -7.45
N LYS A 675 20.16 37.64 -7.19
CA LYS A 675 19.46 37.92 -5.92
C LYS A 675 17.99 38.13 -6.24
N GLN A 676 17.17 37.16 -5.87
CA GLN A 676 15.75 37.08 -6.22
C GLN A 676 14.90 37.72 -5.12
N PHE A 677 14.13 38.74 -5.50
CA PHE A 677 13.28 39.56 -4.62
C PHE A 677 11.80 39.53 -5.01
N ASP A 678 11.46 38.79 -6.07
CA ASP A 678 10.15 38.74 -6.73
C ASP A 678 9.07 38.02 -5.92
N HIS A 679 9.45 36.97 -5.18
CA HIS A 679 8.57 36.17 -4.33
C HIS A 679 8.64 36.54 -2.83
N VAL A 680 9.34 37.62 -2.46
CA VAL A 680 9.69 37.90 -1.06
C VAL A 680 8.51 38.45 -0.28
N PHE A 681 8.19 37.79 0.84
CA PHE A 681 7.23 38.24 1.83
C PHE A 681 7.70 37.85 3.24
N ASN A 682 7.46 38.72 4.22
CA ASN A 682 7.94 38.53 5.60
C ASN A 682 6.87 38.84 6.67
N SER A 683 5.63 39.04 6.24
CA SER A 683 4.43 39.04 7.06
C SER A 683 3.35 38.21 6.37
N VAL A 684 2.83 37.16 7.02
CA VAL A 684 1.78 36.29 6.45
C VAL A 684 0.50 36.38 7.27
N THR A 685 -0.59 36.82 6.64
CA THR A 685 -1.95 36.69 7.14
C THR A 685 -2.56 35.36 6.64
N VAL A 686 -3.25 34.65 7.52
CA VAL A 686 -3.77 33.29 7.26
C VAL A 686 -5.29 33.25 7.30
N TYR A 687 -5.89 32.65 6.27
CA TYR A 687 -7.33 32.40 6.15
C TYR A 687 -7.62 30.93 5.77
N GLY A 688 -8.91 30.60 5.62
CA GLY A 688 -9.38 29.40 4.95
C GLY A 688 -10.36 29.76 3.84
N GLU A 689 -10.27 29.05 2.71
CA GLU A 689 -11.24 29.11 1.62
C GLU A 689 -12.55 28.41 1.98
N LYS A 690 -13.63 28.81 1.28
CA LYS A 690 -14.81 27.97 1.09
C LYS A 690 -14.87 27.50 -0.36
N SER A 691 -15.66 26.47 -0.59
CA SER A 691 -16.04 25.95 -1.91
C SER A 691 -16.81 26.92 -2.82
N ASP A 692 -17.06 28.16 -2.39
CA ASP A 692 -17.74 29.23 -3.16
C ASP A 692 -16.83 30.45 -3.45
N SER A 693 -15.52 30.30 -3.22
CA SER A 693 -14.50 31.36 -3.34
C SER A 693 -14.69 32.56 -2.40
N SER A 694 -15.49 32.45 -1.34
CA SER A 694 -15.58 33.46 -0.28
C SER A 694 -14.86 33.00 1.00
N GLN A 695 -14.08 33.88 1.63
CA GLN A 695 -13.26 33.55 2.80
C GLN A 695 -14.10 33.15 4.03
N ALA A 696 -13.56 32.28 4.91
CA ALA A 696 -14.04 32.17 6.29
C ALA A 696 -13.03 31.64 7.32
N SER A 697 -12.85 32.46 8.36
CA SER A 697 -12.85 32.04 9.76
C SER A 697 -11.72 31.18 10.35
N LEU A 698 -10.75 30.67 9.59
CA LEU A 698 -9.45 30.31 10.17
C LEU A 698 -8.72 31.62 10.54
N THR A 699 -8.15 31.71 11.76
CA THR A 699 -7.39 32.89 12.21
C THR A 699 -6.25 32.49 13.16
N LEU A 700 -5.22 33.33 13.23
CA LEU A 700 -4.07 33.17 14.15
C LEU A 700 -4.33 33.69 15.57
N ARG A 701 -5.59 34.04 15.88
CA ARG A 701 -5.98 34.70 17.13
C ARG A 701 -5.64 33.89 18.39
N ASP A 702 -5.88 32.59 18.40
CA ASP A 702 -5.60 31.78 19.60
C ASP A 702 -4.09 31.68 19.84
N VAL A 703 -3.27 31.62 18.79
CA VAL A 703 -1.80 31.68 18.93
C VAL A 703 -1.33 33.04 19.46
N TYR A 704 -1.92 34.14 18.98
CA TYR A 704 -1.66 35.48 19.54
C TYR A 704 -2.01 35.56 21.04
N LEU A 705 -3.13 34.95 21.46
CA LEU A 705 -3.54 34.93 22.87
C LEU A 705 -2.66 34.02 23.73
N GLU A 706 -2.23 32.88 23.20
CA GLU A 706 -1.26 32.00 23.86
C GLU A 706 0.12 32.64 23.99
N GLN A 707 0.55 33.45 23.02
CA GLN A 707 1.77 34.25 23.09
C GLN A 707 1.76 35.26 24.25
N GLN A 708 0.57 35.72 24.70
CA GLN A 708 0.42 36.56 25.89
C GLN A 708 0.33 35.75 27.21
N GLN A 709 0.20 34.42 27.14
CA GLN A 709 0.03 33.55 28.31
C GLN A 709 1.31 32.74 28.59
N THR A 710 1.82 32.85 29.82
CA THR A 710 3.05 32.17 30.24
C THR A 710 2.87 30.64 30.26
N GLY A 711 3.22 29.98 29.15
CA GLY A 711 3.17 28.53 29.02
C GLY A 711 3.25 28.00 27.59
N LYS A 712 2.86 28.78 26.57
CA LYS A 712 2.85 28.36 25.16
C LYS A 712 3.38 29.46 24.21
N ALA A 713 4.67 29.79 24.34
CA ALA A 713 5.31 30.78 23.47
C ALA A 713 5.23 30.41 21.97
N PRO A 714 5.26 31.41 21.06
CA PRO A 714 5.44 31.19 19.63
C PRO A 714 6.84 30.64 19.31
N ILE A 715 7.04 30.20 18.07
CA ILE A 715 8.38 29.90 17.56
C ILE A 715 9.21 31.19 17.57
N LYS A 716 10.43 31.11 18.11
CA LYS A 716 11.34 32.26 18.26
C LYS A 716 11.66 32.88 16.89
N GLY A 717 11.53 34.19 16.78
CA GLY A 717 11.67 34.92 15.51
C GLY A 717 10.38 35.01 14.67
N PHE A 718 9.31 34.32 15.11
CA PHE A 718 8.02 34.28 14.41
C PHE A 718 6.85 34.70 15.30
N PRO A 719 6.82 35.95 15.82
CA PRO A 719 5.72 36.44 16.63
C PRO A 719 4.45 36.61 15.79
N VAL A 720 3.29 36.36 16.40
CA VAL A 720 2.01 36.82 15.86
C VAL A 720 1.78 38.26 16.30
N VAL A 721 1.39 39.11 15.37
CA VAL A 721 1.06 40.52 15.58
C VAL A 721 -0.37 40.82 15.10
N ILE A 722 -0.81 42.07 15.31
CA ILE A 722 -2.04 42.61 14.71
C ILE A 722 -1.61 43.68 13.72
N LEU A 723 -1.89 43.50 12.43
CA LEU A 723 -1.55 44.48 11.39
C LEU A 723 -2.60 45.60 11.33
N ASN A 724 -3.85 45.22 11.04
CA ASN A 724 -4.96 46.16 10.85
C ASN A 724 -6.03 46.01 11.92
N PRO A 725 -6.56 47.10 12.50
CA PRO A 725 -7.62 47.04 13.51
C PRO A 725 -9.05 46.97 12.93
N THR A 726 -9.21 47.16 11.61
CA THR A 726 -10.52 47.25 10.94
C THR A 726 -10.50 46.75 9.50
N VAL A 727 -10.22 45.45 9.29
CA VAL A 727 -10.41 44.80 7.97
C VAL A 727 -11.14 43.47 8.13
N ASN A 728 -12.41 43.53 8.55
CA ASN A 728 -13.36 42.52 8.11
C ASN A 728 -14.76 43.12 7.92
N ASN A 729 -15.10 43.39 6.66
CA ASN A 729 -16.40 43.84 6.19
C ASN A 729 -17.22 42.68 5.57
N GLU A 730 -16.99 41.43 6.00
CA GLU A 730 -17.85 40.27 5.73
C GLU A 730 -19.32 40.70 5.76
N GLN A 731 -20.04 40.44 4.67
CA GLN A 731 -21.39 40.98 4.50
C GLN A 731 -22.28 40.55 5.67
N LYS A 732 -23.02 41.51 6.24
CA LYS A 732 -24.08 41.24 7.23
C LYS A 732 -25.31 40.50 6.62
N ASN A 733 -25.15 39.91 5.44
CA ASN A 733 -26.19 39.30 4.63
C ASN A 733 -26.18 37.77 4.79
N TYR A 734 -26.93 37.29 5.78
CA TYR A 734 -27.75 36.07 5.72
C TYR A 734 -27.22 34.85 4.94
N TYR A 735 -26.11 34.28 5.38
CA TYR A 735 -25.86 32.83 5.26
C TYR A 735 -25.84 32.23 6.67
N THR A 736 -26.96 31.61 7.08
CA THR A 736 -27.22 31.25 8.48
C THR A 736 -26.52 29.97 8.96
N ASN A 737 -25.96 29.18 8.03
CA ASN A 737 -25.50 27.81 8.28
C ASN A 737 -24.00 27.62 7.98
N ILE A 738 -23.17 28.65 8.17
CA ILE A 738 -21.71 28.54 8.09
C ILE A 738 -21.15 28.64 9.51
N THR A 739 -20.59 27.54 10.03
CA THR A 739 -19.96 27.53 11.35
C THR A 739 -18.71 28.41 11.33
N ARG A 740 -18.71 29.43 12.20
CA ARG A 740 -17.58 30.35 12.34
C ARG A 740 -16.47 29.67 13.13
N ILE A 741 -15.47 29.16 12.40
CA ILE A 741 -14.33 28.45 12.96
C ILE A 741 -13.61 29.30 14.02
N ALA A 742 -13.56 30.63 13.87
CA ALA A 742 -13.04 31.55 14.90
C ALA A 742 -13.96 32.76 15.17
N SER A 743 -13.75 33.37 16.34
CA SER A 743 -14.45 34.58 16.77
C SER A 743 -13.93 35.81 16.02
N ASN A 744 -14.56 36.12 14.88
CA ASN A 744 -14.30 37.29 14.05
C ASN A 744 -14.46 38.61 14.84
N ASN A 745 -13.34 39.09 15.39
CA ASN A 745 -13.11 40.49 15.69
C ASN A 745 -12.46 41.14 14.46
N SER A 746 -12.69 42.44 14.24
CA SER A 746 -12.20 43.17 13.06
C SER A 746 -10.67 43.36 12.97
N LEU A 747 -9.91 42.67 13.82
CA LEU A 747 -8.46 42.71 13.89
C LEU A 747 -7.85 41.64 12.98
N GLU A 748 -6.94 42.04 12.11
CA GLU A 748 -6.16 41.15 11.27
C GLU A 748 -4.94 40.61 12.05
N TYR A 749 -4.76 39.29 12.09
CA TYR A 749 -3.66 38.63 12.79
C TYR A 749 -2.69 37.99 11.80
N SER A 750 -1.40 38.27 11.95
CA SER A 750 -0.37 37.89 10.96
C SER A 750 0.93 37.48 11.66
N ILE A 751 1.72 36.61 11.02
CA ILE A 751 3.03 36.16 11.52
C ILE A 751 4.11 36.98 10.84
N LEU A 752 5.00 37.57 11.61
CA LEU A 752 6.22 38.20 11.07
C LEU A 752 7.36 37.17 11.01
N ASP A 753 8.24 37.25 10.01
CA ASP A 753 9.58 36.66 10.08
C ASP A 753 10.59 37.78 10.44
N GLU A 754 11.01 37.82 11.71
CA GLU A 754 11.98 38.82 12.19
C GLU A 754 13.34 38.73 11.49
N PHE A 755 13.76 37.55 11.02
CA PHE A 755 14.98 37.35 10.25
C PHE A 755 14.81 37.99 8.87
N SER A 756 13.72 37.69 8.16
CA SER A 756 13.46 38.22 6.82
C SER A 756 13.20 39.74 6.82
N ILE A 757 12.53 40.28 7.85
CA ILE A 757 12.38 41.73 8.03
C ILE A 757 13.75 42.42 8.20
N ASN A 758 14.68 41.85 8.97
CA ASN A 758 16.04 42.40 9.11
C ASN A 758 16.88 42.24 7.83
N LEU A 759 16.63 41.18 7.05
CA LEU A 759 17.29 40.93 5.77
C LEU A 759 16.87 41.96 4.69
N GLU A 760 15.59 42.33 4.70
CA GLU A 760 14.95 43.34 3.85
C GLU A 760 14.90 44.75 4.48
N GLN A 761 15.94 45.10 5.25
CA GLN A 761 16.21 46.46 5.76
C GLN A 761 15.10 47.06 6.66
N GLY A 762 14.29 46.23 7.30
CA GLY A 762 13.16 46.64 8.13
C GLY A 762 11.84 46.83 7.37
N LYS A 763 11.82 46.57 6.05
CA LYS A 763 10.59 46.64 5.24
C LYS A 763 9.70 45.43 5.54
N ILE A 764 8.49 45.69 6.01
CA ILE A 764 7.42 44.67 6.06
C ILE A 764 6.88 44.48 4.63
N ILE A 765 6.72 43.23 4.23
CA ILE A 765 6.13 42.83 2.94
C ILE A 765 5.08 41.75 3.24
N GLU A 766 3.83 42.08 2.97
CA GLU A 766 2.65 41.31 3.37
C GLU A 766 2.20 40.35 2.27
N GLU A 767 1.81 39.14 2.67
CA GLU A 767 1.24 38.10 1.82
C GLU A 767 0.07 37.41 2.52
N THR A 768 -0.90 36.93 1.75
CA THR A 768 -2.09 36.23 2.22
C THR A 768 -2.07 34.78 1.74
N LYS A 769 -2.14 33.81 2.67
CA LYS A 769 -2.25 32.38 2.33
C LYS A 769 -3.51 31.75 2.90
N SER A 770 -4.15 30.91 2.09
CA SER A 770 -5.15 29.93 2.56
C SER A 770 -4.46 28.60 2.85
N PHE A 771 -4.98 27.83 3.81
CA PHE A 771 -4.60 26.43 4.00
C PHE A 771 -5.85 25.56 4.16
N ASN A 772 -6.26 24.93 3.06
CA ASN A 772 -7.48 24.12 3.02
C ASN A 772 -7.32 22.82 3.83
N ASP A 773 -6.10 22.26 3.86
CA ASP A 773 -5.76 20.99 4.52
C ASP A 773 -5.74 21.04 6.07
N VAL A 774 -5.89 22.24 6.66
CA VAL A 774 -5.91 22.46 8.12
C VAL A 774 -7.21 23.13 8.61
N ALA A 775 -8.24 23.13 7.77
CA ALA A 775 -9.58 23.52 8.18
C ALA A 775 -10.17 22.46 9.13
N PRO A 776 -10.61 22.81 10.36
CA PRO A 776 -11.38 21.90 11.18
C PRO A 776 -12.71 21.55 10.49
N PHE A 777 -12.89 20.27 10.19
CA PHE A 777 -14.16 19.71 9.75
C PHE A 777 -15.08 19.47 10.95
N GLU A 778 -16.38 19.73 10.80
CA GLU A 778 -17.36 19.37 11.82
C GLU A 778 -17.53 17.85 11.88
N GLN A 779 -17.08 17.23 12.97
CA GLN A 779 -17.68 15.97 13.42
C GLN A 779 -19.06 16.26 14.00
N ASN A 780 -20.00 15.33 13.81
CA ASN A 780 -21.35 15.32 14.41
C ASN A 780 -22.29 16.48 13.98
N GLY A 781 -21.81 17.53 13.30
CA GLY A 781 -22.50 18.83 13.31
C GLY A 781 -22.43 19.52 14.69
N GLU A 782 -21.44 19.16 15.51
CA GLU A 782 -21.13 19.84 16.77
C GLU A 782 -20.21 21.03 16.51
N ALA A 783 -20.49 22.16 17.18
CA ALA A 783 -19.67 23.35 17.06
C ALA A 783 -18.25 23.11 17.57
N ILE A 784 -17.26 23.41 16.72
CA ILE A 784 -15.83 23.19 16.96
C ILE A 784 -15.40 23.75 18.33
N SER A 785 -14.80 22.90 19.17
CA SER A 785 -14.41 23.28 20.53
C SER A 785 -13.31 24.35 20.54
N ASN A 786 -13.21 25.12 21.63
CA ASN A 786 -12.13 26.10 21.81
C ASN A 786 -10.74 25.45 21.73
N GLU A 787 -10.61 24.21 22.19
CA GLU A 787 -9.36 23.45 22.23
C GLU A 787 -8.99 22.94 20.83
N GLU A 788 -9.97 22.46 20.05
CA GLU A 788 -9.75 22.06 18.66
C GLU A 788 -9.45 23.26 17.77
N ARG A 789 -10.15 24.38 17.95
CA ARG A 789 -9.83 25.64 17.27
C ARG A 789 -8.41 26.10 17.59
N SER A 790 -8.02 26.09 18.86
CA SER A 790 -6.65 26.43 19.30
C SER A 790 -5.61 25.48 18.69
N ARG A 791 -5.92 24.18 18.57
CA ARG A 791 -5.07 23.18 17.89
C ARG A 791 -4.89 23.51 16.40
N GLN A 792 -5.97 23.76 15.66
CA GLN A 792 -5.87 24.09 14.23
C GLN A 792 -5.22 25.47 14.00
N SER A 793 -5.48 26.45 14.84
CA SER A 793 -4.79 27.75 14.82
C SER A 793 -3.26 27.57 15.00
N ARG A 794 -2.82 26.62 15.85
CA ARG A 794 -1.39 26.26 15.97
C ARG A 794 -0.84 25.50 14.76
N ILE A 795 -1.60 24.60 14.16
CA ILE A 795 -1.15 23.85 12.97
C ILE A 795 -1.01 24.80 11.77
N ALA A 796 -1.99 25.67 11.55
CA ALA A 796 -1.94 26.72 10.54
C ALA A 796 -0.79 27.72 10.77
N TYR A 797 -0.54 28.11 12.02
CA TYR A 797 0.64 28.89 12.40
C TYR A 797 1.95 28.19 12.04
N ASN A 798 2.11 26.90 12.38
CA ASN A 798 3.30 26.13 12.03
C ASN A 798 3.50 26.04 10.50
N ALA A 799 2.42 25.81 9.73
CA ALA A 799 2.46 25.77 8.27
C ALA A 799 2.87 27.12 7.66
N ALA A 800 2.36 28.23 8.19
CA ALA A 800 2.72 29.58 7.76
C ALA A 800 4.16 29.97 8.15
N VAL A 801 4.68 29.52 9.30
CA VAL A 801 6.09 29.72 9.69
C VAL A 801 7.04 28.97 8.73
N LYS A 802 6.71 27.73 8.34
CA LYS A 802 7.44 27.01 7.29
C LYS A 802 7.45 27.82 5.99
N LEU A 803 6.26 28.21 5.51
CA LEU A 803 6.10 28.95 4.27
C LEU A 803 6.85 30.31 4.26
N LEU A 804 6.92 31.01 5.40
CA LEU A 804 7.79 32.18 5.58
C LEU A 804 9.28 31.84 5.39
N LYS A 805 9.80 30.83 6.08
CA LYS A 805 11.20 30.38 5.91
C LYS A 805 11.53 29.97 4.47
N HIS A 806 10.61 29.25 3.84
CA HIS A 806 10.85 28.44 2.65
C HIS A 806 10.56 29.16 1.33
N GLN A 807 9.51 29.99 1.31
CA GLN A 807 9.06 30.72 0.12
C GLN A 807 9.22 32.23 0.28
N GLY A 808 8.99 32.77 1.49
CA GLY A 808 8.97 34.22 1.74
C GLY A 808 10.36 34.88 1.87
N ARG A 809 11.40 34.13 2.22
CA ARG A 809 12.78 34.65 2.28
C ARG A 809 13.36 34.85 0.87
N ARG A 810 14.11 35.95 0.69
CA ARG A 810 14.86 36.20 -0.54
C ARG A 810 15.88 35.09 -0.81
N ARG A 811 16.22 34.90 -2.09
CA ARG A 811 17.12 33.83 -2.52
C ARG A 811 18.36 34.44 -3.16
N GLU A 812 19.53 33.94 -2.80
CA GLU A 812 20.81 34.30 -3.41
C GLU A 812 21.36 33.04 -4.08
N VAL A 813 21.32 33.03 -5.41
CA VAL A 813 21.47 31.87 -6.28
C VAL A 813 22.74 32.06 -7.10
N ILE A 814 23.64 31.07 -7.07
CA ILE A 814 24.89 31.12 -7.83
C ILE A 814 24.79 30.09 -8.95
N THR A 815 24.82 30.54 -10.19
CA THR A 815 24.90 29.67 -11.37
C THR A 815 26.32 29.73 -11.91
N LEU A 816 26.91 28.58 -12.24
CA LEU A 816 28.31 28.47 -12.65
C LEU A 816 28.52 27.28 -13.59
N LYS A 817 29.54 27.35 -14.45
CA LYS A 817 29.80 26.30 -15.46
C LYS A 817 31.06 25.53 -15.17
N VAL A 818 30.97 24.21 -15.27
CA VAL A 818 32.08 23.24 -15.11
C VAL A 818 32.13 22.27 -16.31
N GLY A 819 33.20 21.49 -16.39
CA GLY A 819 33.31 20.39 -17.37
C GLY A 819 32.54 19.14 -16.92
N TYR A 820 33.25 18.01 -16.88
CA TYR A 820 32.74 16.75 -16.34
C TYR A 820 32.30 16.86 -14.87
N LEU A 821 31.15 16.27 -14.56
CA LEU A 821 30.60 16.13 -13.22
C LEU A 821 30.55 14.63 -12.84
N PRO A 822 31.11 14.20 -11.70
CA PRO A 822 31.01 12.80 -11.25
C PRO A 822 29.57 12.29 -11.10
N SER A 823 29.29 11.11 -11.65
CA SER A 823 27.96 10.46 -11.65
C SER A 823 27.41 10.02 -10.28
N ASP A 824 28.16 10.21 -9.18
CA ASP A 824 27.62 10.04 -7.83
C ASP A 824 27.01 11.33 -7.25
N ILE A 825 27.27 12.51 -7.84
CA ILE A 825 26.68 13.79 -7.44
C ILE A 825 25.24 13.87 -7.95
N ASN A 826 24.32 14.30 -7.09
CA ASN A 826 22.93 14.58 -7.47
C ASN A 826 22.44 15.91 -6.88
N VAL A 827 21.30 16.42 -7.36
CA VAL A 827 20.63 17.59 -6.75
C VAL A 827 20.32 17.33 -5.27
N LEU A 828 20.36 18.37 -4.44
CA LEU A 828 20.33 18.34 -2.96
C LEU A 828 21.57 17.74 -2.25
N ASP A 829 22.61 17.31 -2.96
CA ASP A 829 23.92 17.06 -2.33
C ASP A 829 24.65 18.37 -2.02
N LYS A 830 25.59 18.35 -1.07
CA LYS A 830 26.45 19.49 -0.72
C LYS A 830 27.85 19.34 -1.30
N VAL A 831 28.36 20.44 -1.87
CA VAL A 831 29.75 20.57 -2.36
C VAL A 831 30.42 21.78 -1.73
N TYR A 832 31.75 21.79 -1.69
CA TYR A 832 32.52 23.00 -1.33
C TYR A 832 32.55 23.94 -2.54
N PHE A 833 32.38 25.25 -2.31
CA PHE A 833 32.52 26.28 -3.35
C PHE A 833 33.50 27.36 -2.87
N ASP A 834 34.56 27.58 -3.65
CA ASP A 834 35.58 28.60 -3.43
C ASP A 834 35.72 29.47 -4.69
N TYR A 835 35.51 30.78 -4.53
CA TYR A 835 35.53 31.73 -5.64
C TYR A 835 36.12 33.07 -5.21
N SER A 836 37.25 33.44 -5.82
CA SER A 836 37.93 34.75 -5.71
C SER A 836 37.90 35.44 -4.33
N ASN A 837 38.20 34.71 -3.25
CA ASN A 837 38.34 35.23 -1.87
C ASN A 837 37.14 36.07 -1.35
N GLU A 838 35.91 35.57 -1.53
CA GLU A 838 34.66 35.95 -0.82
C GLU A 838 34.12 37.39 -1.01
N LEU A 839 34.99 38.37 -1.29
CA LEU A 839 34.73 39.81 -1.21
C LEU A 839 33.52 40.28 -2.05
N MET A 840 33.31 39.69 -3.23
CA MET A 840 32.21 40.07 -4.12
C MET A 840 30.84 39.54 -3.66
N MET A 841 30.78 38.44 -2.91
CA MET A 841 29.53 37.99 -2.28
C MET A 841 29.17 38.87 -1.07
N PHE A 842 30.18 39.42 -0.41
CA PHE A 842 30.04 40.33 0.71
C PHE A 842 29.77 41.80 0.32
N ASP A 843 29.85 42.20 -0.95
CA ASP A 843 29.50 43.58 -1.34
C ASP A 843 27.97 43.77 -1.39
N GLY A 844 27.50 44.93 -0.92
CA GLY A 844 26.07 45.22 -0.66
C GLY A 844 25.37 44.32 0.40
N CYS A 845 25.94 43.19 0.78
CA CYS A 845 25.40 42.20 1.71
C CYS A 845 25.31 42.76 3.15
N SER A 846 24.12 42.63 3.77
CA SER A 846 23.87 43.10 5.15
C SER A 846 24.74 42.35 6.16
N ARG A 847 25.01 42.94 7.34
CA ARG A 847 25.78 42.27 8.42
C ARG A 847 25.23 40.88 8.79
N TYR A 848 23.92 40.70 8.64
CA TYR A 848 23.26 39.43 8.91
C TYR A 848 23.49 38.42 7.77
N CYS A 849 23.34 38.87 6.52
CA CYS A 849 23.71 38.12 5.31
C CYS A 849 25.17 37.61 5.37
N LYS A 850 26.15 38.45 5.78
CA LYS A 850 27.56 38.02 5.87
C LYS A 850 27.74 36.84 6.81
N LYS A 851 27.10 36.88 7.98
CA LYS A 851 27.13 35.81 8.98
C LYS A 851 26.57 34.46 8.46
N ILE A 852 25.69 34.47 7.46
CA ILE A 852 25.16 33.24 6.84
C ILE A 852 26.24 32.60 5.95
N TYR A 853 26.90 33.40 5.11
CA TYR A 853 28.01 32.93 4.26
C TYR A 853 29.25 32.51 5.08
N GLU A 854 29.60 33.25 6.12
CA GLU A 854 30.73 32.97 7.03
C GLU A 854 30.61 31.65 7.82
N GLN A 855 29.44 30.98 7.85
CA GLN A 855 29.22 29.77 8.67
C GLN A 855 29.79 28.48 8.04
N SER A 856 29.99 28.42 6.72
CA SER A 856 30.57 27.25 6.02
C SER A 856 30.94 27.62 4.58
N ALA A 857 31.84 26.87 3.94
CA ALA A 857 32.08 26.93 2.49
C ALA A 857 31.13 26.01 1.67
N ASP A 858 30.21 25.32 2.33
CA ASP A 858 29.34 24.31 1.70
C ASP A 858 28.09 24.95 1.07
N PHE A 859 27.72 24.47 -0.11
CA PHE A 859 26.49 24.87 -0.83
C PHE A 859 25.74 23.63 -1.32
N TYR A 860 24.41 23.71 -1.33
CA TYR A 860 23.55 22.69 -1.92
C TYR A 860 23.49 22.89 -3.44
N ILE A 861 23.57 21.82 -4.22
CA ILE A 861 23.25 21.87 -5.66
C ILE A 861 21.73 21.81 -5.82
N THR A 862 21.13 22.85 -6.39
CA THR A 862 19.66 22.96 -6.57
C THR A 862 19.20 22.74 -8.01
N LYS A 863 20.09 22.83 -9.00
CA LYS A 863 19.84 22.41 -10.39
C LYS A 863 21.13 21.91 -11.03
N ILE A 864 21.00 20.92 -11.90
CA ILE A 864 22.08 20.43 -12.77
C ILE A 864 21.55 20.47 -14.22
N GLU A 865 22.25 21.15 -15.11
CA GLU A 865 22.01 21.12 -16.55
C GLU A 865 23.25 20.56 -17.25
N THR A 866 23.20 19.28 -17.63
CA THR A 866 24.28 18.60 -18.34
C THR A 866 24.08 18.78 -19.84
N THR A 867 25.17 19.04 -20.56
CA THR A 867 25.21 19.03 -22.03
C THR A 867 26.43 18.27 -22.50
N PHE A 868 26.26 17.38 -23.48
CA PHE A 868 27.31 16.70 -24.19
C PHE A 868 27.37 17.27 -25.61
N ASP A 869 28.54 17.73 -26.06
CA ASP A 869 28.69 18.20 -27.45
C ASP A 869 28.64 17.03 -28.47
N THR A 870 28.76 17.31 -29.76
CA THR A 870 28.78 16.27 -30.81
C THR A 870 30.00 15.34 -30.79
N ASN A 871 30.99 15.61 -29.93
CA ASN A 871 32.13 14.72 -29.64
C ASN A 871 31.94 13.98 -28.30
N MET A 872 30.79 14.14 -27.65
CA MET A 872 30.46 13.70 -26.28
C MET A 872 31.34 14.33 -25.19
N ASN A 873 31.90 15.52 -25.42
CA ASN A 873 32.54 16.31 -24.35
C ASN A 873 31.45 16.82 -23.39
N GLU A 874 31.56 16.46 -22.12
CA GLU A 874 30.63 16.87 -21.08
C GLU A 874 30.90 18.30 -20.58
N THR A 875 29.82 19.06 -20.38
CA THR A 875 29.79 20.37 -19.75
C THR A 875 28.55 20.45 -18.88
N ASN A 876 28.67 20.95 -17.65
CA ASN A 876 27.54 21.12 -16.74
C ASN A 876 27.41 22.58 -16.32
N VAL A 877 26.17 23.08 -16.33
CA VAL A 877 25.81 24.29 -15.59
C VAL A 877 25.20 23.83 -14.26
N LEU A 878 25.79 24.29 -13.16
CA LEU A 878 25.33 24.01 -11.81
C LEU A 878 24.70 25.26 -11.23
N THR A 879 23.49 25.12 -10.67
CA THR A 879 22.92 26.14 -9.78
C THR A 879 23.13 25.67 -8.35
N ILE A 880 23.75 26.51 -7.52
CA ILE A 880 24.02 26.23 -6.12
C ILE A 880 23.42 27.30 -5.20
N CYS A 881 22.86 26.86 -4.08
CA CYS A 881 22.22 27.71 -3.07
C CYS A 881 22.82 27.47 -1.68
N LYS A 882 22.84 28.51 -0.84
CA LYS A 882 23.37 28.41 0.52
C LYS A 882 22.44 27.66 1.48
N GLU A 883 21.15 27.89 1.32
CA GLU A 883 20.05 27.31 2.10
C GLU A 883 19.08 26.61 1.14
N LEU A 884 18.49 25.49 1.55
CA LEU A 884 17.38 24.88 0.79
C LEU A 884 16.04 25.53 1.14
N PHE A 885 15.11 25.50 0.19
CA PHE A 885 13.72 25.94 0.40
C PHE A 885 12.90 25.02 1.33
N LYS A 886 13.54 24.08 2.04
CA LYS A 886 12.98 23.24 3.11
C LYS A 886 14.08 22.83 4.11
N ASP A 887 14.99 23.73 4.47
CA ASP A 887 15.99 23.45 5.50
C ASP A 887 15.46 23.82 6.89
N ASP A 888 15.37 22.84 7.79
CA ASP A 888 14.95 23.03 9.18
C ASP A 888 16.00 23.75 10.05
N THR A 889 17.27 23.79 9.59
CA THR A 889 18.39 24.32 10.37
C THR A 889 18.50 25.85 10.35
N ASN A 890 17.67 26.54 9.54
CA ASN A 890 17.63 28.01 9.34
C ASN A 890 16.32 28.67 9.84
#